data_AF-A0A1G1KX26-F1
#
_entry.id   AF-A0A1G1KX26-F1
#
_cell.length_a   1.000
_cell.length_b   1.000
_cell.length_c   1.000
_cell.angle_alpha   90.00
_cell.angle_beta   90.00
_cell.angle_gamma   90.00
#
_symmetry.space_group_name_H-M   'P 1'
#
loop_
_entity.id
_entity.type
_entity.pdbx_description
1 polymer ?
#
loop_
_entity_poly.entity_id
_entity_poly.type
_entity_poly.pdbx_seq_one_letter_code
_entity_poly.pdbx_strand_id
1 'polypeptide(L)'
;MIKIIKLSIVVSILLIVSHSSIFADNCTIPFHDGLEDQLSVNQNGGVINGNVTFVTAANGNGANFDGTGTITYTNPMFNSESGSVSLFFKKTTADAYGGILQIGLFAAANSMGLFYNFGTNIYFEMKNSVGTSAVAYAENKLSQTQFTHIVVTWDKRDAGFAIKLFLDGKYIKNTGGQLLTGSFVLNPANLILGKAGPDPWYGNGRGLMDEVRFFNWMLSDAEVYAEYVYASNKFIRQETERNPSTGPIRLDGKNLYVNEQLFKVKGIGYQPVPHGLSNTRTVLDQIYKDDNILNRDIPLLRSMGVNTVRLWAELPDGEKLLDKLYNGGDQPIYAIMAFEVPLDIDYTDPTTIATYRNNITTYVNKFKGKSAVLAWGIGNETNLHYTGNLGAWYFFANELADAAYLEETANNSTSYHPTMVSNSGMLDFGNVDNYSDDISLNHVDMWGHNAYVKQNYHCYFDYYDKISAKPLIITEYGIDAWNTVANHDYPEVQAEWNKNFWLQMTDQCIGGTLMAYSDEWWKNGTVSFHNTGGHDTDVQPDNRSDEEWYGVMEIEDNLSAPDIMLPRKTYCSLKAEFADFAPPDFDRDGDVDQEDFGHFQVCYTGSGTRPTYDCYDSDFDCDHDVDLDDFGYFLNCDSGPMIPVASACWDVFRGTAAAPHPTSLSFNPEFDNDQDGFDTSVDCNDANPNIHPNAQEICNQADDNCDGTVDESNVCVIPDSDKDGILDPDDECPKTPAGAKIDQVGCSASQFCGKITITSWRNQLVCVTSDWKDNERKKLPLDCQTRWNGRSRKWLCENTTRAN
;
A
#
# COMPACT_ATOMS: atom_id res chain seq x y z
N MET A 1 29.74 -11.89 34.14
CA MET A 1 29.20 -12.26 32.81
C MET A 1 27.65 -12.26 32.76
N ILE A 2 26.97 -11.56 33.67
CA ILE A 2 25.55 -11.19 33.59
C ILE A 2 25.49 -9.77 34.17
N LYS A 3 25.79 -8.75 33.33
CA LYS A 3 25.59 -7.31 33.64
C LYS A 3 25.92 -6.33 32.48
N ILE A 4 25.92 -6.76 31.22
CA ILE A 4 26.22 -5.88 30.06
C ILE A 4 25.04 -5.76 29.06
N ILE A 5 23.86 -6.33 29.33
CA ILE A 5 22.68 -6.24 28.41
C ILE A 5 21.54 -5.41 29.02
N LYS A 6 21.85 -4.36 29.80
CA LYS A 6 20.81 -3.45 30.34
C LYS A 6 21.14 -1.97 30.24
N LEU A 7 22.08 -1.58 29.36
CA LEU A 7 22.46 -0.17 29.19
C LEU A 7 22.25 0.40 27.77
N SER A 8 21.62 -0.34 26.85
CA SER A 8 21.31 0.16 25.49
C SER A 8 19.85 0.54 25.27
N ILE A 9 18.98 0.42 26.27
CA ILE A 9 17.52 0.65 26.12
C ILE A 9 17.03 1.92 26.85
N VAL A 10 17.88 2.59 27.63
CA VAL A 10 17.45 3.76 28.47
C VAL A 10 18.04 5.10 27.99
N VAL A 11 18.86 5.13 26.94
CA VAL A 11 19.41 6.39 26.41
C VAL A 11 18.67 6.91 25.15
N SER A 12 17.84 6.09 24.51
CA SER A 12 17.02 6.50 23.35
C SER A 12 15.68 7.14 23.73
N ILE A 13 15.32 7.18 25.02
CA ILE A 13 13.99 7.62 25.52
C ILE A 13 13.98 9.10 25.95
N LEU A 14 15.07 9.86 25.77
CA LEU A 14 15.11 11.30 26.10
C LEU A 14 15.34 12.26 24.93
N LEU A 15 15.29 11.78 23.68
CA LEU A 15 15.48 12.61 22.46
C LEU A 15 14.25 12.69 21.54
N ILE A 16 13.10 12.16 21.96
CA ILE A 16 11.84 12.17 21.17
C ILE A 16 10.84 13.24 21.66
N VAL A 17 11.24 14.14 22.56
CA VAL A 17 10.40 15.29 22.94
C VAL A 17 11.04 16.57 22.42
N SER A 18 10.31 17.25 21.54
CA SER A 18 10.58 18.56 20.90
C SER A 18 11.47 18.59 19.65
N HIS A 19 10.92 18.25 18.48
CA HIS A 19 11.31 18.92 17.22
C HIS A 19 10.12 19.27 16.30
N SER A 20 8.87 19.10 16.73
CA SER A 20 7.68 19.61 16.05
C SER A 20 7.45 21.13 16.25
N SER A 21 8.54 21.91 16.29
CA SER A 21 8.50 23.37 16.27
C SER A 21 9.87 23.99 15.97
N ILE A 22 10.39 23.78 14.75
CA ILE A 22 11.39 24.70 14.15
C ILE A 22 11.05 24.89 12.66
N PHE A 23 9.90 25.49 12.40
CA PHE A 23 9.68 26.24 11.15
C PHE A 23 9.43 27.69 11.53
N ALA A 24 10.53 28.39 11.81
CA ALA A 24 10.66 29.83 11.64
C ALA A 24 12.16 30.19 11.77
N ASP A 25 12.65 30.86 10.74
CA ASP A 25 13.85 31.70 10.67
C ASP A 25 15.20 31.05 10.28
N ASN A 26 15.46 31.15 8.97
CA ASN A 26 16.75 31.14 8.25
C ASN A 26 17.44 29.78 7.96
N CYS A 27 16.93 29.06 6.96
CA CYS A 27 17.76 28.15 6.15
C CYS A 27 18.52 28.98 5.10
N THR A 28 19.82 29.17 5.29
CA THR A 28 20.70 29.80 4.30
C THR A 28 21.22 28.73 3.34
N ILE A 29 20.77 28.77 2.08
CA ILE A 29 21.23 27.90 0.99
C ILE A 29 22.73 28.19 0.70
N PRO A 30 23.60 27.19 0.49
CA PRO A 30 24.96 27.42 0.01
C PRO A 30 24.94 28.09 -1.37
N PHE A 31 25.83 29.05 -1.60
CA PHE A 31 26.03 29.65 -2.92
C PHE A 31 26.95 28.76 -3.73
N HIS A 32 26.46 28.41 -4.91
CA HIS A 32 27.16 27.61 -5.89
C HIS A 32 27.22 28.39 -7.20
N ASP A 33 28.40 28.48 -7.78
CA ASP A 33 28.58 28.95 -9.15
C ASP A 33 29.47 27.96 -9.90
N GLY A 34 28.89 27.27 -10.88
CA GLY A 34 29.60 26.31 -11.74
C GLY A 34 30.59 26.98 -12.70
N LEU A 35 30.52 28.30 -12.90
CA LEU A 35 31.40 29.04 -13.83
C LEU A 35 31.35 28.54 -15.28
N GLU A 36 30.18 28.08 -15.72
CA GLU A 36 29.96 27.48 -17.05
C GLU A 36 30.04 28.52 -18.18
N ASP A 37 29.47 29.71 -17.97
CA ASP A 37 29.52 30.80 -18.92
C ASP A 37 29.31 32.18 -18.27
N GLN A 38 29.36 33.23 -19.09
CA GLN A 38 29.16 34.60 -18.60
C GLN A 38 27.73 34.85 -18.09
N LEU A 39 26.71 34.18 -18.64
CA LEU A 39 25.33 34.33 -18.19
C LEU A 39 25.15 33.70 -16.81
N SER A 40 25.67 32.50 -16.58
CA SER A 40 25.61 31.80 -15.28
C SER A 40 26.28 32.62 -14.18
N VAL A 41 27.47 33.15 -14.47
CA VAL A 41 28.21 34.01 -13.53
C VAL A 41 27.41 35.26 -13.18
N ASN A 42 26.82 35.93 -14.16
CA ASN A 42 26.02 37.13 -13.90
C ASN A 42 24.73 36.83 -13.13
N GLN A 43 24.06 35.70 -13.41
CA GLN A 43 22.86 35.25 -12.68
C GLN A 43 23.16 34.98 -11.21
N ASN A 44 24.34 34.42 -10.94
CA ASN A 44 24.87 34.19 -9.60
C ASN A 44 25.42 35.47 -8.93
N GLY A 45 25.18 36.66 -9.51
CA GLY A 45 25.60 37.94 -8.96
C GLY A 45 27.10 38.23 -9.09
N GLY A 46 27.80 37.46 -9.91
CA GLY A 46 29.21 37.66 -10.26
C GLY A 46 29.38 38.75 -11.30
N VAL A 47 30.41 39.59 -11.11
CA VAL A 47 30.83 40.61 -12.07
C VAL A 47 32.21 40.26 -12.61
N ILE A 48 32.26 39.95 -13.91
CA ILE A 48 33.51 39.71 -14.62
C ILE A 48 34.23 41.04 -14.86
N ASN A 49 35.48 41.12 -14.43
CA ASN A 49 36.36 42.27 -14.64
C ASN A 49 37.63 41.81 -15.36
N GLY A 50 38.04 42.49 -16.42
CA GLY A 50 39.20 42.07 -17.23
C GLY A 50 38.86 40.90 -18.15
N ASN A 51 39.87 40.08 -18.50
CA ASN A 51 39.69 38.98 -19.44
C ASN A 51 39.50 37.63 -18.71
N VAL A 52 38.25 37.16 -18.67
CA VAL A 52 37.90 35.80 -18.24
C VAL A 52 37.23 35.12 -19.43
N THR A 53 37.75 33.97 -19.82
CA THR A 53 37.19 33.16 -20.91
C THR A 53 36.62 31.87 -20.32
N PHE A 54 35.61 31.29 -20.96
CA PHE A 54 35.00 30.04 -20.52
C PHE A 54 35.41 28.95 -21.50
N VAL A 55 36.11 27.95 -20.99
CA VAL A 55 36.65 26.85 -21.79
C VAL A 55 36.42 25.54 -21.06
N THR A 56 36.47 24.44 -21.80
CA THR A 56 36.32 23.10 -21.21
C THR A 56 37.24 22.91 -20.01
N ALA A 57 36.65 22.60 -18.87
CA ALA A 57 37.31 22.53 -17.58
C ALA A 57 37.18 21.14 -16.95
N ALA A 58 36.98 21.06 -15.65
CA ALA A 58 36.93 19.82 -14.90
C ALA A 58 35.57 19.15 -15.12
N ASN A 59 34.50 19.92 -15.00
CA ASN A 59 33.10 19.62 -15.26
C ASN A 59 32.54 20.68 -16.23
N GLY A 60 32.14 20.30 -17.45
CA GLY A 60 31.62 21.27 -18.41
C GLY A 60 32.65 22.34 -18.82
N ASN A 61 32.24 23.60 -18.77
CA ASN A 61 33.11 24.75 -18.96
C ASN A 61 33.47 25.36 -17.60
N GLY A 62 34.66 25.94 -17.52
CA GLY A 62 35.10 26.67 -16.35
C GLY A 62 35.74 28.00 -16.72
N ALA A 63 35.85 28.87 -15.73
CA ALA A 63 36.48 30.16 -15.89
C ALA A 63 38.00 30.00 -16.04
N ASN A 64 38.53 30.42 -17.18
CA ASN A 64 39.94 30.55 -17.47
C ASN A 64 40.41 31.98 -17.19
N PHE A 65 41.25 32.12 -16.17
CA PHE A 65 41.89 33.37 -15.78
C PHE A 65 43.27 33.47 -16.46
N ASP A 66 43.51 34.57 -17.19
CA ASP A 66 44.76 34.81 -17.93
C ASP A 66 45.79 35.66 -17.16
N GLY A 67 45.50 36.00 -15.90
CA GLY A 67 46.29 36.90 -15.06
C GLY A 67 45.87 38.37 -15.17
N THR A 68 44.81 38.70 -15.91
CA THR A 68 44.22 40.04 -15.96
C THR A 68 42.75 40.06 -15.54
N GLY A 69 42.03 38.96 -15.77
CA GLY A 69 40.63 38.77 -15.39
C GLY A 69 40.41 38.41 -13.91
N THR A 70 39.26 38.79 -13.38
CA THR A 70 38.74 38.38 -12.06
C THR A 70 37.22 38.30 -12.11
N ILE A 71 36.61 37.48 -11.25
CA ILE A 71 35.16 37.47 -11.03
C ILE A 71 34.90 37.97 -9.61
N THR A 72 34.03 38.95 -9.46
CA THR A 72 33.72 39.59 -8.17
C THR A 72 32.27 39.35 -7.78
N TYR A 73 32.04 38.80 -6.59
CA TYR A 73 30.69 38.62 -6.03
C TYR A 73 30.48 39.58 -4.86
N THR A 74 29.32 40.23 -4.86
CA THR A 74 28.87 41.14 -3.78
C THR A 74 27.76 40.45 -2.99
N ASN A 75 28.12 39.48 -2.13
CA ASN A 75 27.14 38.82 -1.25
C ASN A 75 27.81 38.30 0.05
N PRO A 76 27.34 38.69 1.25
CA PRO A 76 27.93 38.27 2.52
C PRO A 76 27.32 36.94 2.98
N MET A 77 27.81 35.83 2.44
CA MET A 77 27.29 34.53 2.86
C MET A 77 27.94 33.94 4.11
N PHE A 78 29.18 34.29 4.40
CA PHE A 78 29.89 33.67 5.50
C PHE A 78 29.41 34.26 6.83
N ASN A 79 29.11 33.38 7.77
CA ASN A 79 28.90 33.80 9.15
C ASN A 79 30.26 34.30 9.72
N SER A 80 30.25 35.10 10.80
CA SER A 80 31.49 35.67 11.36
C SER A 80 32.39 34.67 12.11
N GLU A 81 31.97 33.40 12.21
CA GLU A 81 32.54 32.39 13.12
C GLU A 81 33.05 31.13 12.40
N SER A 82 32.46 30.73 11.28
CA SER A 82 32.84 29.53 10.52
C SER A 82 32.46 29.63 9.05
N GLY A 83 33.09 28.81 8.22
CA GLY A 83 32.78 28.72 6.80
C GLY A 83 33.72 27.79 6.04
N SER A 84 33.36 27.50 4.80
CA SER A 84 34.15 26.68 3.89
C SER A 84 34.06 27.16 2.45
N VAL A 85 35.12 26.93 1.67
CA VAL A 85 35.12 27.10 0.21
C VAL A 85 35.64 25.83 -0.44
N SER A 86 34.90 25.31 -1.42
CA SER A 86 35.24 24.15 -2.25
C SER A 86 35.36 24.61 -3.71
N LEU A 87 36.41 24.20 -4.40
CA LEU A 87 36.60 24.52 -5.83
C LEU A 87 37.55 23.53 -6.52
N PHE A 88 37.45 23.45 -7.84
CA PHE A 88 38.45 22.80 -8.69
C PHE A 88 39.36 23.83 -9.31
N PHE A 89 40.67 23.57 -9.28
CA PHE A 89 41.64 24.47 -9.89
C PHE A 89 42.76 23.72 -10.60
N LYS A 90 43.13 24.20 -11.79
CA LYS A 90 44.27 23.74 -12.58
C LYS A 90 45.04 24.94 -13.10
N LYS A 91 46.37 24.90 -13.03
CA LYS A 91 47.20 25.97 -13.60
C LYS A 91 47.25 25.88 -15.11
N THR A 92 47.33 27.02 -15.78
CA THR A 92 47.52 27.08 -17.24
C THR A 92 48.95 27.46 -17.65
N THR A 93 49.79 27.91 -16.70
CA THR A 93 51.17 28.37 -16.94
C THR A 93 52.15 27.89 -15.86
N ALA A 94 53.45 28.06 -16.13
CA ALA A 94 54.54 27.72 -15.20
C ALA A 94 54.87 28.83 -14.20
N ASP A 95 53.95 29.78 -14.00
CA ASP A 95 54.21 30.94 -13.16
C ASP A 95 54.50 30.51 -11.72
N ALA A 96 55.53 31.11 -11.11
CA ALA A 96 55.95 30.78 -9.77
C ALA A 96 54.90 31.19 -8.72
N TYR A 97 54.09 32.22 -9.01
CA TYR A 97 53.13 32.79 -8.09
C TYR A 97 51.80 33.14 -8.78
N GLY A 98 50.71 33.15 -8.02
CA GLY A 98 49.42 33.67 -8.47
C GLY A 98 48.28 33.40 -7.50
N GLY A 99 47.24 34.24 -7.58
CA GLY A 99 46.09 34.20 -6.70
C GLY A 99 44.93 33.38 -7.25
N ILE A 100 44.32 32.56 -6.40
CA ILE A 100 43.16 31.74 -6.74
C ILE A 100 41.89 32.43 -6.26
N LEU A 101 41.85 32.82 -4.98
CA LEU A 101 40.68 33.41 -4.36
C LEU A 101 41.09 34.37 -3.24
N GLN A 102 40.32 35.44 -3.06
CA GLN A 102 40.40 36.28 -1.87
C GLN A 102 39.02 36.63 -1.34
N ILE A 103 38.95 36.79 -0.03
CA ILE A 103 37.80 37.34 0.68
C ILE A 103 38.32 38.54 1.47
N GLY A 104 37.70 39.70 1.24
CA GLY A 104 38.27 40.98 1.66
C GLY A 104 39.52 41.38 0.87
N LEU A 105 40.23 42.40 1.36
CA LEU A 105 41.47 42.85 0.75
C LEU A 105 42.65 42.12 1.39
N PHE A 106 43.19 41.09 0.72
CA PHE A 106 44.21 40.17 1.27
C PHE A 106 45.53 40.82 1.75
N ALA A 107 45.75 42.12 1.51
CA ALA A 107 46.85 42.89 2.10
C ALA A 107 46.54 43.53 3.47
N ALA A 108 45.29 43.47 3.94
CA ALA A 108 44.81 44.15 5.14
C ALA A 108 44.39 43.17 6.25
N ALA A 109 44.20 43.68 7.45
CA ALA A 109 43.52 42.96 8.53
C ALA A 109 42.12 42.50 8.09
N ASN A 110 41.59 41.44 8.71
CA ASN A 110 40.27 40.86 8.39
C ASN A 110 40.14 40.41 6.94
N SER A 111 41.08 39.62 6.45
CA SER A 111 41.09 39.13 5.07
C SER A 111 41.58 37.69 4.98
N MET A 112 41.25 37.04 3.86
CA MET A 112 41.64 35.67 3.55
C MET A 112 42.10 35.55 2.11
N GLY A 113 43.03 34.65 1.85
CA GLY A 113 43.58 34.42 0.52
C GLY A 113 43.96 32.96 0.31
N LEU A 114 43.58 32.44 -0.86
CA LEU A 114 44.03 31.17 -1.40
C LEU A 114 44.90 31.47 -2.63
N PHE A 115 46.15 31.02 -2.61
CA PHE A 115 47.14 31.34 -3.64
C PHE A 115 48.17 30.22 -3.79
N TYR A 116 48.95 30.29 -4.87
CA TYR A 116 50.05 29.37 -5.10
C TYR A 116 51.41 30.06 -5.15
N ASN A 117 52.44 29.33 -4.73
CA ASN A 117 53.83 29.78 -4.67
C ASN A 117 54.78 28.64 -5.10
N PHE A 118 55.99 28.98 -5.53
CA PHE A 118 57.03 28.08 -6.03
C PHE A 118 56.53 27.15 -7.16
N GLY A 119 55.53 27.63 -7.91
CA GLY A 119 54.93 26.92 -9.04
C GLY A 119 53.93 25.82 -8.66
N THR A 120 54.06 25.16 -7.50
CA THR A 120 53.27 23.95 -7.20
C THR A 120 52.66 23.89 -5.80
N ASN A 121 52.99 24.82 -4.91
CA ASN A 121 52.51 24.81 -3.53
C ASN A 121 51.20 25.60 -3.41
N ILE A 122 50.24 25.09 -2.64
CA ILE A 122 48.97 25.76 -2.32
C ILE A 122 49.04 26.33 -0.91
N TYR A 123 48.63 27.58 -0.74
CA TYR A 123 48.57 28.27 0.55
C TYR A 123 47.18 28.86 0.77
N PHE A 124 46.65 28.63 1.96
CA PHE A 124 45.49 29.30 2.50
C PHE A 124 45.91 30.11 3.72
N GLU A 125 45.73 31.43 3.67
CA GLU A 125 46.11 32.36 4.72
C GLU A 125 44.91 33.19 5.16
N MET A 126 44.76 33.35 6.48
CA MET A 126 43.73 34.15 7.12
C MET A 126 44.34 35.17 8.08
N LYS A 127 43.91 36.43 8.01
CA LYS A 127 44.42 37.55 8.80
C LYS A 127 43.38 38.08 9.78
N ASN A 128 43.71 38.14 11.06
CA ASN A 128 42.83 38.69 12.09
C ASN A 128 42.68 40.23 11.98
N SER A 129 41.90 40.82 12.88
CA SER A 129 41.65 42.27 12.99
C SER A 129 42.87 43.17 13.21
N VAL A 130 44.01 42.61 13.62
CA VAL A 130 45.28 43.35 13.78
C VAL A 130 46.33 42.95 12.75
N GLY A 131 45.97 42.10 11.77
CA GLY A 131 46.84 41.67 10.67
C GLY A 131 47.79 40.51 10.99
N THR A 132 47.60 39.80 12.10
CA THR A 132 48.32 38.54 12.36
C THR A 132 47.76 37.46 11.45
N SER A 133 48.63 36.62 10.88
CA SER A 133 48.24 35.56 9.94
C SER A 133 48.23 34.18 10.57
N ALA A 134 47.33 33.32 10.11
CA ALA A 134 47.39 31.88 10.23
C ALA A 134 47.43 31.27 8.82
N VAL A 135 48.25 30.23 8.63
CA VAL A 135 48.48 29.63 7.31
C VAL A 135 48.31 28.12 7.35
N ALA A 136 47.59 27.57 6.37
CA ALA A 136 47.57 26.16 6.02
C ALA A 136 48.15 26.01 4.60
N TYR A 137 49.04 25.03 4.38
CA TYR A 137 49.69 24.88 3.08
C TYR A 137 49.96 23.42 2.72
N ALA A 138 50.12 23.18 1.42
CA ALA A 138 50.46 21.88 0.86
C ALA A 138 51.51 22.04 -0.24
N GLU A 139 52.58 21.25 -0.16
CA GLU A 139 53.70 21.33 -1.11
C GLU A 139 53.52 20.38 -2.29
N ASN A 140 53.90 20.82 -3.49
CA ASN A 140 53.92 20.01 -4.71
C ASN A 140 52.57 19.37 -5.08
N LYS A 141 51.49 20.15 -5.03
CA LYS A 141 50.13 19.65 -5.28
C LYS A 141 49.46 20.21 -6.52
N LEU A 142 49.80 21.43 -6.94
CA LEU A 142 49.22 22.02 -8.15
C LEU A 142 49.87 21.50 -9.41
N SER A 143 49.02 21.14 -10.38
CA SER A 143 49.41 20.65 -11.71
C SER A 143 48.97 21.60 -12.82
N GLN A 144 49.66 21.53 -13.96
CA GLN A 144 49.23 22.13 -15.22
C GLN A 144 48.35 21.19 -16.05
N THR A 145 48.42 19.90 -15.77
CA THR A 145 47.77 18.85 -16.56
C THR A 145 46.53 18.28 -15.87
N GLN A 146 46.41 18.44 -14.55
CA GLN A 146 45.34 17.87 -13.74
C GLN A 146 44.71 18.95 -12.87
N PHE A 147 43.39 18.87 -12.71
CA PHE A 147 42.70 19.63 -11.67
C PHE A 147 43.03 19.06 -10.31
N THR A 148 43.04 19.95 -9.32
CA THR A 148 43.08 19.61 -7.90
C THR A 148 41.78 20.10 -7.29
N HIS A 149 41.08 19.23 -6.56
CA HIS A 149 39.95 19.66 -5.72
C HIS A 149 40.52 20.28 -4.45
N ILE A 150 40.18 21.52 -4.18
CA ILE A 150 40.71 22.30 -3.06
C ILE A 150 39.54 22.68 -2.16
N VAL A 151 39.59 22.26 -0.90
CA VAL A 151 38.63 22.70 0.12
C VAL A 151 39.38 23.37 1.28
N VAL A 152 38.96 24.58 1.62
CA VAL A 152 39.45 25.32 2.79
C VAL A 152 38.31 25.50 3.78
N THR A 153 38.57 25.28 5.07
CA THR A 153 37.57 25.46 6.13
C THR A 153 38.14 26.28 7.27
N TRP A 154 37.29 27.07 7.93
CA TRP A 154 37.64 27.80 9.15
C TRP A 154 36.52 27.74 10.17
N ASP A 155 36.90 27.77 11.44
CA ASP A 155 35.95 27.65 12.55
C ASP A 155 36.49 28.34 13.82
N LYS A 156 35.62 29.08 14.51
CA LYS A 156 35.94 29.81 15.74
C LYS A 156 35.97 28.86 16.92
N ARG A 157 37.03 28.95 17.70
CA ARG A 157 37.30 28.20 18.94
C ARG A 157 37.57 29.19 20.07
N ASP A 158 37.50 28.72 21.31
CA ASP A 158 37.74 29.54 22.52
C ASP A 158 39.05 30.34 22.48
N ALA A 159 40.07 29.83 21.78
CA ALA A 159 41.40 30.41 21.73
C ALA A 159 41.74 31.10 20.38
N GLY A 160 40.81 31.14 19.41
CA GLY A 160 41.07 31.71 18.07
C GLY A 160 40.31 30.99 16.94
N PHE A 161 40.71 31.18 15.68
CA PHE A 161 40.15 30.45 14.55
C PHE A 161 41.07 29.29 14.14
N ALA A 162 40.48 28.11 13.96
CA ALA A 162 41.14 26.94 13.39
C ALA A 162 40.90 26.93 11.88
N ILE A 163 41.95 26.76 11.08
CA ILE A 163 41.86 26.62 9.63
C ILE A 163 42.33 25.22 9.18
N LYS A 164 41.68 24.67 8.16
CA LYS A 164 42.07 23.41 7.51
C LYS A 164 42.14 23.58 5.99
N LEU A 165 43.02 22.79 5.38
CA LEU A 165 43.15 22.64 3.93
C LEU A 165 43.02 21.14 3.60
N PHE A 166 42.16 20.85 2.64
CA PHE A 166 41.94 19.53 2.09
C PHE A 166 42.21 19.57 0.59
N LEU A 167 42.80 18.50 0.08
CA LEU A 167 43.01 18.31 -1.35
C LEU A 167 42.52 16.93 -1.74
N ASP A 168 41.77 16.86 -2.84
CA ASP A 168 41.25 15.62 -3.42
C ASP A 168 40.55 14.74 -2.35
N GLY A 169 39.64 15.37 -1.60
CA GLY A 169 38.87 14.75 -0.52
C GLY A 169 39.66 14.40 0.74
N LYS A 170 40.96 14.71 0.80
CA LYS A 170 41.85 14.33 1.89
C LYS A 170 42.36 15.52 2.67
N TYR A 171 42.26 15.44 3.99
CA TYR A 171 42.87 16.43 4.87
C TYR A 171 44.39 16.41 4.72
N ILE A 172 44.99 17.55 4.38
CA ILE A 172 46.45 17.65 4.25
C ILE A 172 47.05 18.02 5.60
N LYS A 173 47.41 16.99 6.35
CA LYS A 173 48.05 17.15 7.65
C LYS A 173 49.53 17.49 7.45
N ASN A 174 49.89 18.77 7.45
CA ASN A 174 51.27 19.19 7.68
C ASN A 174 51.39 20.42 8.58
N THR A 175 52.18 20.24 9.64
CA THR A 175 52.78 21.19 10.59
C THR A 175 51.99 22.46 10.95
N GLY A 176 50.89 22.26 11.67
CA GLY A 176 50.22 23.28 12.48
C GLY A 176 49.19 24.07 11.70
N GLY A 177 47.94 23.61 11.72
CA GLY A 177 46.82 24.53 11.62
C GLY A 177 47.05 25.59 12.70
N GLN A 178 47.55 26.75 12.28
CA GLN A 178 47.87 27.80 13.21
C GLN A 178 46.54 28.29 13.74
N LEU A 179 46.38 28.20 15.05
CA LEU A 179 45.28 28.86 15.72
C LEU A 179 45.49 30.36 15.53
N LEU A 180 44.63 30.99 14.73
CA LEU A 180 44.63 32.42 14.59
C LEU A 180 44.10 33.03 15.87
N THR A 181 44.98 33.54 16.74
CA THR A 181 44.56 34.19 17.98
C THR A 181 43.99 35.58 17.72
N GLY A 182 43.07 36.03 18.57
CA GLY A 182 42.43 37.35 18.46
C GLY A 182 41.17 37.38 17.59
N SER A 183 40.51 38.53 17.55
CA SER A 183 39.23 38.68 16.86
C SER A 183 39.42 38.74 15.34
N PHE A 184 38.51 38.10 14.63
CA PHE A 184 38.34 38.23 13.19
C PHE A 184 36.92 38.69 12.93
N VAL A 185 36.77 39.72 12.11
CA VAL A 185 35.46 40.18 11.65
C VAL A 185 35.59 40.35 10.16
N LEU A 186 35.01 39.43 9.39
CA LEU A 186 35.05 39.47 7.94
C LEU A 186 34.44 40.82 7.47
N ASN A 187 35.29 41.75 7.06
CA ASN A 187 34.87 43.05 6.56
C ASN A 187 34.17 42.80 5.21
N PRO A 188 32.96 43.32 4.94
CA PRO A 188 32.10 42.93 3.79
C PRO A 188 32.62 43.30 2.39
N ALA A 189 33.93 43.23 2.16
CA ALA A 189 34.54 43.39 0.85
C ALA A 189 34.45 42.09 0.05
N ASN A 190 33.76 42.19 -1.09
CA ASN A 190 33.87 41.40 -2.31
C ASN A 190 34.68 40.09 -2.22
N LEU A 191 34.01 38.96 -2.41
CA LEU A 191 34.65 37.70 -2.80
C LEU A 191 35.18 37.88 -4.23
N ILE A 192 36.46 37.59 -4.44
CA ILE A 192 37.10 37.74 -5.75
C ILE A 192 37.81 36.44 -6.14
N LEU A 193 37.41 35.87 -7.27
CA LEU A 193 38.05 34.74 -7.92
C LEU A 193 39.11 35.20 -8.92
N GLY A 194 40.17 34.42 -9.05
CA GLY A 194 41.33 34.70 -9.91
C GLY A 194 42.34 35.68 -9.32
N LYS A 195 42.23 36.03 -8.02
CA LYS A 195 43.09 37.02 -7.38
C LYS A 195 43.33 36.77 -5.90
N ALA A 196 44.55 37.05 -5.42
CA ALA A 196 44.91 37.10 -4.01
C ALA A 196 45.77 38.33 -3.69
N GLY A 197 45.12 39.46 -3.42
CA GLY A 197 45.77 40.70 -2.99
C GLY A 197 46.25 41.64 -4.11
N PRO A 198 46.73 42.84 -3.75
CA PRO A 198 47.26 43.83 -4.68
C PRO A 198 48.76 43.64 -5.01
N ASP A 199 49.42 42.66 -4.38
CA ASP A 199 50.87 42.45 -4.45
C ASP A 199 51.28 41.90 -5.83
N PRO A 200 52.37 42.37 -6.46
CA PRO A 200 52.91 41.80 -7.70
C PRO A 200 53.26 40.30 -7.62
N TRP A 201 53.50 39.75 -6.43
CA TRP A 201 53.76 38.32 -6.24
C TRP A 201 52.46 37.50 -6.26
N TYR A 202 51.45 37.84 -5.45
CA TYR A 202 50.24 37.00 -5.30
C TYR A 202 49.02 37.47 -6.08
N GLY A 203 49.13 38.58 -6.83
CA GLY A 203 48.06 39.32 -7.50
C GLY A 203 47.05 38.49 -8.29
N ASN A 204 47.03 38.64 -9.62
CA ASN A 204 46.09 37.87 -10.45
C ASN A 204 46.70 36.52 -10.82
N GLY A 205 45.97 35.43 -10.62
CA GLY A 205 46.43 34.08 -10.98
C GLY A 205 46.15 33.74 -12.44
N ARG A 206 46.85 32.70 -12.91
CA ARG A 206 46.59 32.04 -14.19
C ARG A 206 46.15 30.61 -13.97
N GLY A 207 44.94 30.29 -14.38
CA GLY A 207 44.40 28.96 -14.18
C GLY A 207 42.95 28.83 -14.59
N LEU A 208 42.52 27.58 -14.69
CA LEU A 208 41.15 27.16 -14.89
C LEU A 208 40.55 26.87 -13.52
N MET A 209 39.40 27.49 -13.24
CA MET A 209 38.61 27.26 -12.05
C MET A 209 37.23 26.75 -12.43
N ASP A 210 36.69 25.88 -11.59
CA ASP A 210 35.45 25.18 -11.86
C ASP A 210 34.76 24.78 -10.53
N GLU A 211 33.44 24.57 -10.57
CA GLU A 211 32.59 24.09 -9.48
C GLU A 211 32.86 24.79 -8.12
N VAL A 212 32.67 26.11 -8.08
CA VAL A 212 32.98 26.89 -6.88
C VAL A 212 31.77 26.90 -5.94
N ARG A 213 31.96 26.40 -4.73
CA ARG A 213 30.93 26.31 -3.68
C ARG A 213 31.37 26.96 -2.40
N PHE A 214 30.41 27.61 -1.75
CA PHE A 214 30.63 28.37 -0.53
C PHE A 214 29.63 27.96 0.55
N PHE A 215 30.18 27.61 1.70
CA PHE A 215 29.42 27.14 2.85
C PHE A 215 29.59 28.15 3.98
N ASN A 216 28.49 28.48 4.64
CA ASN A 216 28.52 29.34 5.81
C ASN A 216 28.75 28.55 7.11
N TRP A 217 29.17 27.28 7.02
CA TRP A 217 29.65 26.47 8.14
C TRP A 217 30.98 25.78 7.77
N MET A 218 31.62 25.20 8.79
CA MET A 218 32.82 24.38 8.59
C MET A 218 32.41 22.98 8.15
N LEU A 219 32.84 22.55 6.95
CA LEU A 219 32.68 21.17 6.51
C LEU A 219 33.54 20.23 7.36
N SER A 220 32.95 19.11 7.78
CA SER A 220 33.63 17.98 8.39
C SER A 220 34.49 17.24 7.38
N ASP A 221 35.43 16.42 7.87
CA ASP A 221 36.31 15.62 7.00
C ASP A 221 35.50 14.66 6.10
N ALA A 222 34.33 14.20 6.57
CA ALA A 222 33.41 13.35 5.79
C ALA A 222 32.65 14.13 4.71
N GLU A 223 32.12 15.32 5.04
CA GLU A 223 31.48 16.21 4.05
C GLU A 223 32.48 16.65 2.97
N VAL A 224 33.75 16.88 3.33
CA VAL A 224 34.79 17.20 2.33
C VAL A 224 35.08 16.02 1.40
N TYR A 225 35.15 14.81 1.95
CA TYR A 225 35.33 13.61 1.13
C TYR A 225 34.13 13.39 0.21
N ALA A 226 32.91 13.64 0.72
CA ALA A 226 31.70 13.52 -0.07
C ALA A 226 31.60 14.60 -1.15
N GLU A 227 32.01 15.85 -0.88
CA GLU A 227 32.15 16.90 -1.91
C GLU A 227 33.16 16.51 -2.99
N TYR A 228 34.28 15.91 -2.60
CA TYR A 228 35.26 15.38 -3.55
C TYR A 228 34.67 14.27 -4.40
N VAL A 229 33.93 13.32 -3.81
CA VAL A 229 33.29 12.20 -4.53
C VAL A 229 32.18 12.70 -5.44
N TYR A 230 31.29 13.58 -4.98
CA TYR A 230 30.26 14.25 -5.78
C TYR A 230 30.87 14.90 -7.01
N ALA A 231 31.86 15.76 -6.79
CA ALA A 231 32.47 16.47 -7.88
C ALA A 231 33.29 15.53 -8.78
N SER A 232 34.02 14.55 -8.22
CA SER A 232 34.80 13.52 -8.94
C SER A 232 33.94 12.53 -9.73
N ASN A 233 32.70 12.26 -9.31
CA ASN A 233 31.79 11.33 -9.99
C ASN A 233 31.05 11.97 -11.18
N LYS A 234 30.93 13.30 -11.22
CA LYS A 234 30.67 14.02 -12.48
C LYS A 234 31.76 13.76 -13.55
N PHE A 235 32.97 13.31 -13.18
CA PHE A 235 34.06 13.03 -14.14
C PHE A 235 34.01 11.63 -14.79
N ILE A 236 33.16 10.72 -14.34
CA ILE A 236 32.87 9.45 -15.06
C ILE A 236 31.53 9.53 -15.78
N ARG A 237 30.61 10.39 -15.32
CA ARG A 237 29.27 10.51 -15.87
C ARG A 237 29.22 11.75 -16.76
N GLN A 238 29.36 11.54 -18.07
CA GLN A 238 28.57 12.34 -19.00
C GLN A 238 27.14 12.40 -18.42
N GLU A 239 26.44 13.51 -18.61
CA GLU A 239 24.98 13.49 -18.68
C GLU A 239 24.58 12.49 -19.76
N THR A 240 24.62 11.20 -19.43
CA THR A 240 23.76 10.22 -20.03
C THR A 240 22.64 10.13 -19.03
N GLU A 241 21.65 11.03 -19.17
CA GLU A 241 20.29 10.57 -18.91
C GLU A 241 20.19 9.19 -19.56
N ARG A 242 19.95 8.15 -18.74
CA ARG A 242 19.73 6.82 -19.29
C ARG A 242 18.61 6.97 -20.29
N ASN A 243 18.83 6.54 -21.53
CA ASN A 243 17.76 6.54 -22.50
C ASN A 243 16.60 5.73 -21.91
N PRO A 244 15.34 6.18 -22.06
CA PRO A 244 14.19 5.42 -21.58
C PRO A 244 14.26 3.97 -22.05
N SER A 245 13.93 3.04 -21.14
CA SER A 245 13.87 1.61 -21.46
C SER A 245 12.94 1.37 -22.65
N THR A 246 13.39 0.57 -23.60
CA THR A 246 12.56 0.05 -24.70
C THR A 246 11.89 -1.27 -24.34
N GLY A 247 12.01 -1.71 -23.07
CA GLY A 247 11.42 -2.93 -22.57
C GLY A 247 9.92 -2.82 -22.30
N PRO A 248 9.28 -3.92 -21.87
CA PRO A 248 7.87 -3.91 -21.49
C PRO A 248 7.61 -3.00 -20.28
N ILE A 249 8.58 -2.86 -19.38
CA ILE A 249 8.50 -1.96 -18.23
C ILE A 249 9.30 -0.70 -18.53
N ARG A 250 8.65 0.46 -18.47
CA ARG A 250 9.32 1.75 -18.70
C ARG A 250 8.74 2.85 -17.82
N LEU A 251 9.60 3.80 -17.45
CA LEU A 251 9.21 5.05 -16.82
C LEU A 251 9.18 6.16 -17.87
N ASP A 252 8.21 7.06 -17.76
CA ASP A 252 8.11 8.26 -18.57
C ASP A 252 7.49 9.39 -17.75
N GLY A 253 8.29 10.42 -17.48
CA GLY A 253 7.98 11.41 -16.45
C GLY A 253 7.80 10.74 -15.08
N LYS A 254 6.64 10.94 -14.44
CA LYS A 254 6.26 10.35 -13.15
C LYS A 254 5.42 9.07 -13.28
N ASN A 255 5.23 8.58 -14.49
CA ASN A 255 4.34 7.46 -14.78
C ASN A 255 5.14 6.19 -15.04
N LEU A 256 4.58 5.07 -14.58
CA LEU A 256 5.05 3.72 -14.88
C LEU A 256 4.17 3.13 -15.98
N TYR A 257 4.80 2.49 -16.96
CA TYR A 257 4.12 1.78 -18.03
C TYR A 257 4.55 0.32 -18.06
N VAL A 258 3.59 -0.55 -18.30
CA VAL A 258 3.77 -1.99 -18.51
C VAL A 258 3.09 -2.36 -19.82
N ASN A 259 3.85 -2.90 -20.77
CA ASN A 259 3.38 -3.19 -22.13
C ASN A 259 2.67 -2.00 -22.79
N GLU A 260 3.28 -0.82 -22.69
CA GLU A 260 2.78 0.47 -23.19
C GLU A 260 1.51 1.02 -22.52
N GLN A 261 0.91 0.29 -21.57
CA GLN A 261 -0.25 0.74 -20.80
C GLN A 261 0.20 1.44 -19.52
N LEU A 262 -0.49 2.51 -19.14
CA LEU A 262 -0.29 3.17 -17.86
C LEU A 262 -0.55 2.16 -16.76
N PHE A 263 0.42 1.97 -15.87
CA PHE A 263 0.39 0.94 -14.86
C PHE A 263 0.42 1.57 -13.47
N LYS A 264 -0.66 1.36 -12.71
CA LYS A 264 -0.74 1.74 -11.30
C LYS A 264 -0.46 0.53 -10.44
N VAL A 265 0.47 0.66 -9.50
CA VAL A 265 0.86 -0.40 -8.58
C VAL A 265 -0.24 -0.57 -7.53
N LYS A 266 -1.06 -1.61 -7.71
CA LYS A 266 -2.05 -2.13 -6.76
C LYS A 266 -1.34 -3.22 -5.95
N GLY A 267 -0.51 -2.75 -5.03
CA GLY A 267 0.56 -3.55 -4.49
C GLY A 267 0.25 -4.14 -3.12
N ILE A 268 0.89 -5.28 -2.83
CA ILE A 268 0.97 -5.78 -1.46
C ILE A 268 2.40 -6.20 -1.13
N GLY A 269 2.81 -5.93 0.10
CA GLY A 269 4.03 -6.50 0.61
C GLY A 269 3.85 -8.00 0.89
N TYR A 270 4.66 -8.85 0.26
CA TYR A 270 4.47 -10.30 0.25
C TYR A 270 5.60 -11.06 0.95
N GLN A 271 5.29 -11.59 2.13
CA GLN A 271 6.17 -12.47 2.90
C GLN A 271 5.34 -13.38 3.82
N PRO A 272 4.61 -14.37 3.27
CA PRO A 272 3.66 -15.20 4.03
C PRO A 272 4.39 -16.23 4.92
N VAL A 273 5.05 -15.76 5.99
CA VAL A 273 5.72 -16.63 6.96
C VAL A 273 4.65 -17.42 7.72
N PRO A 274 4.68 -18.76 7.65
CA PRO A 274 3.66 -19.57 8.32
C PRO A 274 3.65 -19.42 9.84
N HIS A 275 2.49 -19.67 10.44
CA HIS A 275 2.33 -19.73 11.89
C HIS A 275 3.37 -20.68 12.53
N GLY A 276 3.93 -20.27 13.68
CA GLY A 276 4.93 -21.05 14.40
C GLY A 276 6.34 -20.98 13.83
N LEU A 277 6.58 -20.25 12.73
CA LEU A 277 7.91 -20.06 12.14
C LEU A 277 8.41 -18.62 12.25
N SER A 278 9.72 -18.42 12.15
CA SER A 278 10.36 -17.10 12.08
C SER A 278 10.83 -16.78 10.67
N ASN A 279 11.01 -15.48 10.34
CA ASN A 279 11.45 -14.95 9.04
C ASN A 279 12.91 -15.26 8.64
N THR A 280 13.44 -16.43 8.99
CA THR A 280 14.82 -16.79 8.62
C THR A 280 14.96 -16.95 7.11
N ARG A 281 16.15 -16.68 6.57
CA ARG A 281 16.44 -16.85 5.12
C ARG A 281 16.08 -18.26 4.61
N THR A 282 16.26 -19.29 5.43
CA THR A 282 15.88 -20.68 5.11
C THR A 282 14.37 -20.84 4.95
N VAL A 283 13.58 -20.24 5.83
CA VAL A 283 12.11 -20.28 5.75
C VAL A 283 11.65 -19.50 4.52
N LEU A 284 12.19 -18.30 4.29
CA LEU A 284 11.84 -17.50 3.12
C LEU A 284 12.15 -18.23 1.80
N ASP A 285 13.29 -18.91 1.70
CA ASP A 285 13.63 -19.71 0.52
C ASP A 285 12.66 -20.90 0.30
N GLN A 286 12.07 -21.45 1.37
CA GLN A 286 11.11 -22.54 1.27
C GLN A 286 9.72 -22.05 0.85
N ILE A 287 9.21 -20.96 1.44
CA ILE A 287 7.84 -20.47 1.16
C ILE A 287 7.68 -20.04 -0.30
N TYR A 288 8.72 -19.47 -0.91
CA TYR A 288 8.67 -19.02 -2.31
C TYR A 288 8.75 -20.15 -3.34
N LYS A 289 8.89 -21.41 -2.90
CA LYS A 289 8.91 -22.61 -3.77
C LYS A 289 7.80 -23.62 -3.47
N ASP A 290 7.12 -23.48 -2.34
CA ASP A 290 6.12 -24.44 -1.89
C ASP A 290 4.83 -24.30 -2.71
N ASP A 291 4.45 -25.33 -3.47
CA ASP A 291 3.21 -25.28 -4.25
C ASP A 291 1.97 -25.11 -3.38
N ASN A 292 1.97 -25.63 -2.15
CA ASN A 292 0.80 -25.52 -1.29
C ASN A 292 0.58 -24.06 -0.83
N ILE A 293 1.66 -23.33 -0.56
CA ILE A 293 1.61 -21.90 -0.22
C ILE A 293 1.26 -21.08 -1.46
N LEU A 294 1.94 -21.32 -2.58
CA LEU A 294 1.72 -20.53 -3.79
C LEU A 294 0.34 -20.76 -4.43
N ASN A 295 -0.20 -21.99 -4.38
CA ASN A 295 -1.56 -22.29 -4.85
C ASN A 295 -2.64 -21.81 -3.89
N ARG A 296 -2.30 -21.49 -2.63
CA ARG A 296 -3.18 -20.83 -1.68
C ARG A 296 -3.19 -19.32 -1.92
N ASP A 297 -2.01 -18.71 -1.95
CA ASP A 297 -1.86 -17.25 -1.84
C ASP A 297 -2.11 -16.51 -3.15
N ILE A 298 -1.60 -17.03 -4.28
CA ILE A 298 -1.66 -16.30 -5.55
C ILE A 298 -3.10 -16.12 -6.07
N PRO A 299 -4.00 -17.13 -5.98
CA PRO A 299 -5.41 -16.93 -6.33
C PRO A 299 -6.08 -15.84 -5.49
N LEU A 300 -5.81 -15.81 -4.17
CA LEU A 300 -6.34 -14.78 -3.27
C LEU A 300 -5.84 -13.38 -3.63
N LEU A 301 -4.56 -13.25 -4.00
CA LEU A 301 -3.99 -11.98 -4.50
C LEU A 301 -4.70 -11.51 -5.79
N ARG A 302 -4.93 -12.43 -6.74
CA ARG A 302 -5.64 -12.10 -7.99
C ARG A 302 -7.09 -11.71 -7.75
N SER A 303 -7.80 -12.45 -6.88
CA SER A 303 -9.17 -12.12 -6.51
C SER A 303 -9.28 -10.72 -5.88
N MET A 304 -8.27 -10.29 -5.11
CA MET A 304 -8.21 -8.93 -4.57
C MET A 304 -7.93 -7.86 -5.65
N GLY A 305 -7.55 -8.24 -6.86
CA GLY A 305 -7.08 -7.31 -7.90
C GLY A 305 -5.64 -6.82 -7.70
N VAL A 306 -4.84 -7.49 -6.84
CA VAL A 306 -3.42 -7.17 -6.69
C VAL A 306 -2.71 -7.45 -8.01
N ASN A 307 -1.97 -6.47 -8.50
CA ASN A 307 -1.16 -6.60 -9.72
C ASN A 307 0.34 -6.54 -9.45
N THR A 308 0.74 -6.28 -8.20
CA THR A 308 2.15 -6.18 -7.81
C THR A 308 2.37 -6.75 -6.41
N VAL A 309 3.43 -7.55 -6.24
CA VAL A 309 3.97 -7.89 -4.93
C VAL A 309 5.30 -7.19 -4.71
N ARG A 310 5.53 -6.68 -3.50
CA ARG A 310 6.84 -6.22 -3.06
C ARG A 310 7.45 -7.25 -2.14
N LEU A 311 8.67 -7.66 -2.44
CA LEU A 311 9.43 -8.58 -1.62
C LEU A 311 10.34 -7.78 -0.69
N TRP A 312 10.54 -8.24 0.55
CA TRP A 312 11.50 -7.64 1.49
C TRP A 312 12.83 -8.38 1.59
N ALA A 313 12.88 -9.60 1.07
CA ALA A 313 14.08 -10.41 1.02
C ALA A 313 14.39 -10.81 -0.42
N GLU A 314 15.68 -10.89 -0.72
CA GLU A 314 16.15 -11.48 -1.96
C GLU A 314 15.67 -12.92 -2.12
N LEU A 315 15.42 -13.32 -3.37
CA LEU A 315 15.02 -14.68 -3.73
C LEU A 315 16.24 -15.51 -4.16
N PRO A 316 16.76 -16.45 -3.34
CA PRO A 316 17.84 -17.31 -3.80
C PRO A 316 17.43 -18.13 -5.03
N ASP A 317 16.17 -18.56 -5.12
CA ASP A 317 15.62 -19.48 -6.13
C ASP A 317 14.11 -19.21 -6.33
N GLY A 318 13.77 -17.94 -6.57
CA GLY A 318 12.39 -17.46 -6.69
C GLY A 318 11.73 -17.64 -8.06
N GLU A 319 12.37 -18.35 -9.00
CA GLU A 319 11.86 -18.48 -10.37
C GLU A 319 10.43 -19.03 -10.41
N LYS A 320 10.11 -19.98 -9.53
CA LYS A 320 8.79 -20.60 -9.44
C LYS A 320 7.71 -19.62 -8.97
N LEU A 321 8.02 -18.78 -7.98
CA LEU A 321 7.15 -17.69 -7.55
C LEU A 321 6.89 -16.75 -8.74
N LEU A 322 7.94 -16.28 -9.41
CA LEU A 322 7.82 -15.35 -10.54
C LEU A 322 7.01 -15.95 -11.70
N ASP A 323 7.20 -17.23 -12.03
CA ASP A 323 6.45 -17.90 -13.09
C ASP A 323 4.96 -18.02 -12.74
N LYS A 324 4.63 -18.33 -11.47
CA LYS A 324 3.23 -18.40 -10.99
C LYS A 324 2.58 -17.02 -10.88
N LEU A 325 3.32 -15.99 -10.48
CA LEU A 325 2.82 -14.61 -10.43
C LEU A 325 2.50 -14.10 -11.84
N TYR A 326 3.39 -14.33 -12.81
CA TYR A 326 3.17 -13.92 -14.20
C TYR A 326 2.03 -14.69 -14.88
N ASN A 327 1.87 -15.98 -14.55
CA ASN A 327 0.79 -16.86 -15.06
C ASN A 327 0.63 -16.81 -16.59
N GLY A 328 1.76 -16.85 -17.31
CA GLY A 328 1.77 -16.82 -18.77
C GLY A 328 1.22 -15.51 -19.39
N GLY A 329 1.04 -14.45 -18.59
CA GLY A 329 0.45 -13.18 -19.02
C GLY A 329 -1.05 -13.09 -18.78
N ASP A 330 -1.68 -14.13 -18.24
CA ASP A 330 -3.07 -14.10 -17.79
C ASP A 330 -3.14 -13.60 -16.35
N GLN A 331 -3.68 -12.40 -16.15
CA GLN A 331 -3.70 -11.70 -14.86
C GLN A 331 -2.31 -11.66 -14.18
N PRO A 332 -1.31 -11.05 -14.85
CA PRO A 332 0.05 -11.06 -14.35
C PRO A 332 0.15 -10.21 -13.09
N ILE A 333 0.69 -10.81 -12.05
CA ILE A 333 1.19 -10.09 -10.87
C ILE A 333 2.69 -9.87 -11.09
N TYR A 334 3.12 -8.62 -10.98
CA TYR A 334 4.53 -8.27 -11.11
C TYR A 334 5.21 -8.23 -9.74
N ALA A 335 6.53 -8.38 -9.70
CA ALA A 335 7.32 -8.43 -8.48
C ALA A 335 8.32 -7.28 -8.46
N ILE A 336 8.27 -6.49 -7.39
CA ILE A 336 9.38 -5.62 -7.02
C ILE A 336 10.39 -6.45 -6.24
N MET A 337 11.53 -6.68 -6.86
CA MET A 337 12.56 -7.59 -6.38
C MET A 337 13.41 -6.90 -5.31
N ALA A 338 13.47 -7.46 -4.10
CA ALA A 338 14.37 -6.94 -3.06
C ALA A 338 15.83 -7.34 -3.31
N PHE A 339 16.72 -6.39 -3.06
CA PHE A 339 18.16 -6.57 -2.90
C PHE A 339 18.56 -6.06 -1.51
N GLU A 340 19.01 -6.98 -0.66
CA GLU A 340 19.25 -6.70 0.76
C GLU A 340 20.63 -6.05 0.94
N VAL A 341 20.69 -4.98 1.72
CA VAL A 341 21.95 -4.32 2.08
C VAL A 341 22.13 -4.32 3.59
N PRO A 342 23.20 -4.96 4.12
CA PRO A 342 23.46 -4.96 5.55
C PRO A 342 23.80 -3.59 6.11
N LEU A 343 23.32 -3.29 7.32
CA LEU A 343 23.46 -2.00 7.98
C LEU A 343 24.81 -1.79 8.69
N ASP A 344 25.60 -2.86 8.87
CA ASP A 344 26.82 -2.88 9.68
C ASP A 344 28.11 -2.86 8.84
N ILE A 345 28.02 -2.57 7.55
CA ILE A 345 29.16 -2.49 6.62
C ILE A 345 29.56 -1.04 6.32
N ASP A 346 30.81 -0.86 5.89
CA ASP A 346 31.33 0.43 5.45
C ASP A 346 31.01 0.66 3.97
N TYR A 347 30.01 1.48 3.70
CA TYR A 347 29.58 1.84 2.36
C TYR A 347 30.60 2.66 1.56
N THR A 348 31.66 3.15 2.20
CA THR A 348 32.74 3.91 1.52
C THR A 348 33.93 3.03 1.12
N ASP A 349 34.01 1.79 1.61
CA ASP A 349 35.11 0.89 1.31
C ASP A 349 35.01 0.37 -0.15
N PRO A 350 36.03 0.60 -1.00
CA PRO A 350 36.02 0.14 -2.40
C PRO A 350 35.87 -1.38 -2.56
N THR A 351 36.35 -2.17 -1.60
CA THR A 351 36.22 -3.64 -1.65
C THR A 351 34.78 -4.07 -1.40
N THR A 352 34.13 -3.43 -0.43
CA THR A 352 32.71 -3.62 -0.12
C THR A 352 31.84 -3.21 -1.31
N ILE A 353 32.06 -2.02 -1.88
CA ILE A 353 31.37 -1.56 -3.10
C ILE A 353 31.51 -2.58 -4.24
N ALA A 354 32.73 -3.02 -4.55
CA ALA A 354 32.97 -3.98 -5.63
C ALA A 354 32.27 -5.33 -5.38
N THR A 355 32.24 -5.79 -4.13
CA THR A 355 31.59 -7.05 -3.74
C THR A 355 30.09 -6.98 -3.97
N TYR A 356 29.43 -5.93 -3.47
CA TYR A 356 27.97 -5.81 -3.60
C TYR A 356 27.53 -5.45 -5.02
N ARG A 357 28.35 -4.70 -5.78
CA ARG A 357 28.14 -4.54 -7.23
C ARG A 357 28.12 -5.90 -7.94
N ASN A 358 29.05 -6.80 -7.62
CA ASN A 358 29.04 -8.15 -8.19
C ASN A 358 27.83 -8.99 -7.74
N ASN A 359 27.39 -8.84 -6.49
CA ASN A 359 26.22 -9.55 -5.96
C ASN A 359 24.93 -9.12 -6.69
N ILE A 360 24.67 -7.82 -6.80
CA ILE A 360 23.48 -7.33 -7.52
C ILE A 360 23.54 -7.69 -9.00
N THR A 361 24.71 -7.61 -9.66
CA THR A 361 24.88 -8.09 -11.04
C THR A 361 24.53 -9.57 -11.17
N THR A 362 24.96 -10.41 -10.23
CA THR A 362 24.63 -11.86 -10.25
C THR A 362 23.12 -12.09 -10.09
N TYR A 363 22.48 -11.33 -9.19
CA TYR A 363 21.06 -11.42 -8.92
C TYR A 363 20.22 -10.96 -10.12
N VAL A 364 20.56 -9.81 -10.70
CA VAL A 364 19.91 -9.26 -11.91
C VAL A 364 20.09 -10.22 -13.08
N ASN A 365 21.29 -10.73 -13.35
CA ASN A 365 21.52 -11.70 -14.42
C ASN A 365 20.63 -12.95 -14.28
N LYS A 366 20.37 -13.40 -13.05
CA LYS A 366 19.52 -14.56 -12.79
C LYS A 366 18.05 -14.30 -13.14
N PHE A 367 17.53 -13.11 -12.79
CA PHE A 367 16.08 -12.86 -12.81
C PHE A 367 15.61 -11.88 -13.89
N LYS A 368 16.47 -11.09 -14.53
CA LYS A 368 16.09 -10.08 -15.54
C LYS A 368 15.30 -10.62 -16.74
N GLY A 369 15.41 -11.92 -17.02
CA GLY A 369 14.64 -12.58 -18.09
C GLY A 369 13.24 -13.02 -17.69
N LYS A 370 12.83 -12.83 -16.42
CA LYS A 370 11.52 -13.26 -15.90
C LYS A 370 10.50 -12.14 -16.11
N SER A 371 9.40 -12.46 -16.80
CA SER A 371 8.37 -11.49 -17.18
C SER A 371 7.60 -10.88 -16.00
N ALA A 372 7.62 -11.51 -14.82
CA ALA A 372 7.05 -10.93 -13.60
C ALA A 372 7.90 -9.81 -13.00
N VAL A 373 9.18 -9.63 -13.36
CA VAL A 373 10.01 -8.61 -12.71
C VAL A 373 9.51 -7.21 -13.10
N LEU A 374 9.14 -6.41 -12.10
CA LEU A 374 8.73 -5.00 -12.28
C LEU A 374 9.92 -4.07 -12.16
N ALA A 375 10.68 -4.22 -11.07
CA ALA A 375 11.73 -3.30 -10.65
C ALA A 375 12.70 -3.95 -9.66
N TRP A 376 13.87 -3.34 -9.49
CA TRP A 376 14.89 -3.72 -8.51
C TRP A 376 14.88 -2.76 -7.32
N GLY A 377 14.45 -3.21 -6.15
CA GLY A 377 14.47 -2.47 -4.89
C GLY A 377 15.78 -2.68 -4.12
N ILE A 378 16.55 -1.62 -3.94
CA ILE A 378 17.86 -1.62 -3.27
C ILE A 378 17.68 -1.12 -1.84
N GLY A 379 17.85 -2.02 -0.88
CA GLY A 379 17.66 -1.73 0.55
C GLY A 379 16.21 -1.44 0.94
N ASN A 380 15.99 -1.36 2.26
CA ASN A 380 14.72 -1.01 2.87
C ASN A 380 14.97 -0.22 4.16
N GLU A 381 14.52 1.03 4.20
CA GLU A 381 14.69 1.95 5.34
C GLU A 381 16.12 2.04 5.86
N THR A 382 17.09 1.82 4.95
CA THR A 382 18.49 1.87 5.31
C THR A 382 18.87 3.26 5.82
N ASN A 383 18.24 4.33 5.31
CA ASN A 383 18.44 5.69 5.79
C ASN A 383 17.98 5.91 7.25
N LEU A 384 17.02 5.13 7.75
CA LEU A 384 16.57 5.20 9.15
C LEU A 384 17.52 4.45 10.10
N HIS A 385 17.96 3.25 9.68
CA HIS A 385 18.66 2.34 10.58
C HIS A 385 20.19 2.39 10.44
N TYR A 386 20.71 2.92 9.34
CA TYR A 386 22.13 3.08 9.16
C TYR A 386 22.68 4.18 10.08
N THR A 387 23.67 3.82 10.89
CA THR A 387 24.28 4.75 11.87
C THR A 387 25.50 5.49 11.33
N GLY A 388 25.92 5.19 10.10
CA GLY A 388 27.02 5.86 9.42
C GLY A 388 26.57 7.14 8.69
N ASN A 389 27.40 7.59 7.74
CA ASN A 389 27.09 8.78 6.95
C ASN A 389 26.02 8.46 5.89
N LEU A 390 24.89 9.18 5.88
CA LEU A 390 23.80 8.94 4.92
C LEU A 390 24.22 9.18 3.46
N GLY A 391 25.09 10.16 3.21
CA GLY A 391 25.71 10.35 1.90
C GLY A 391 26.47 9.13 1.38
N ALA A 392 27.14 8.40 2.27
CA ALA A 392 27.80 7.14 1.91
C ALA A 392 26.79 6.05 1.53
N TRP A 393 25.65 5.97 2.22
CA TRP A 393 24.57 5.06 1.85
C TRP A 393 24.01 5.38 0.46
N TYR A 394 23.63 6.63 0.20
CA TYR A 394 23.05 7.02 -1.08
C TYR A 394 24.04 6.86 -2.24
N PHE A 395 25.31 7.20 -2.03
CA PHE A 395 26.36 6.88 -3.00
C PHE A 395 26.44 5.38 -3.29
N PHE A 396 26.44 4.54 -2.26
CA PHE A 396 26.49 3.09 -2.41
C PHE A 396 25.27 2.54 -3.14
N ALA A 397 24.05 2.97 -2.78
CA ALA A 397 22.82 2.58 -3.47
C ALA A 397 22.85 2.96 -4.97
N ASN A 398 23.37 4.14 -5.30
CA ASN A 398 23.53 4.61 -6.67
C ASN A 398 24.54 3.77 -7.48
N GLU A 399 25.59 3.27 -6.83
CA GLU A 399 26.57 2.34 -7.43
C GLU A 399 25.97 0.95 -7.68
N LEU A 400 25.07 0.49 -6.82
CA LEU A 400 24.34 -0.76 -7.05
C LEU A 400 23.32 -0.61 -8.19
N ALA A 401 22.61 0.53 -8.24
CA ALA A 401 21.67 0.85 -9.32
C ALA A 401 22.38 0.97 -10.68
N ASP A 402 23.63 1.45 -10.70
CA ASP A 402 24.50 1.40 -11.88
C ASP A 402 24.78 -0.05 -12.33
N ALA A 403 25.22 -0.89 -11.40
CA ALA A 403 25.60 -2.26 -11.68
C ALA A 403 24.41 -3.11 -12.20
N ALA A 404 23.20 -2.85 -11.67
CA ALA A 404 21.97 -3.47 -12.17
C ALA A 404 21.68 -3.06 -13.62
N TYR A 405 21.71 -1.77 -13.92
CA TYR A 405 21.48 -1.25 -15.28
C TYR A 405 22.50 -1.76 -16.30
N LEU A 406 23.78 -1.80 -15.95
CA LEU A 406 24.83 -2.31 -16.84
C LEU A 406 24.63 -3.80 -17.17
N GLU A 407 24.12 -4.58 -16.24
CA GLU A 407 23.79 -5.99 -16.47
C GLU A 407 22.54 -6.16 -17.33
N GLU A 408 21.49 -5.36 -17.10
CA GLU A 408 20.27 -5.35 -17.92
C GLU A 408 20.57 -4.98 -19.38
N THR A 409 21.43 -3.97 -19.58
CA THR A 409 21.81 -3.45 -20.90
C THR A 409 22.99 -4.18 -21.55
N ALA A 410 23.50 -5.23 -20.90
CA ALA A 410 24.54 -6.08 -21.46
C ALA A 410 24.14 -6.60 -22.85
N ASN A 411 25.12 -6.82 -23.72
CA ASN A 411 24.92 -7.20 -25.13
C ASN A 411 24.16 -6.16 -25.98
N ASN A 412 24.30 -4.87 -25.65
CA ASN A 412 23.65 -3.74 -26.33
C ASN A 412 22.11 -3.78 -26.25
N SER A 413 21.56 -4.35 -25.18
CA SER A 413 20.12 -4.23 -24.90
C SER A 413 19.79 -2.80 -24.51
N THR A 414 18.63 -2.31 -24.97
CA THR A 414 18.02 -1.04 -24.55
C THR A 414 16.80 -1.26 -23.67
N SER A 415 16.46 -2.54 -23.41
CA SER A 415 15.44 -2.96 -22.44
C SER A 415 16.10 -3.18 -21.09
N TYR A 416 15.55 -2.54 -20.05
CA TYR A 416 15.95 -2.71 -18.65
C TYR A 416 14.76 -2.47 -17.70
N HIS A 417 14.83 -3.04 -16.50
CA HIS A 417 13.88 -2.75 -15.41
C HIS A 417 14.38 -1.58 -14.55
N PRO A 418 13.48 -0.69 -14.07
CA PRO A 418 13.86 0.42 -13.21
C PRO A 418 14.39 -0.06 -11.84
N THR A 419 15.25 0.74 -11.26
CA THR A 419 15.81 0.58 -9.91
C THR A 419 15.16 1.59 -8.96
N MET A 420 15.03 1.22 -7.68
CA MET A 420 14.49 2.09 -6.64
C MET A 420 15.21 1.90 -5.31
N VAL A 421 15.11 2.92 -4.45
CA VAL A 421 15.53 2.85 -3.04
C VAL A 421 14.31 3.13 -2.17
N SER A 422 14.07 2.29 -1.15
CA SER A 422 12.94 2.47 -0.22
C SER A 422 13.42 3.16 1.06
N ASN A 423 13.00 4.41 1.25
CA ASN A 423 13.37 5.23 2.40
C ASN A 423 12.29 5.23 3.48
N SER A 424 12.71 5.53 4.71
CA SER A 424 11.80 6.00 5.76
C SER A 424 11.88 7.52 5.90
N GLY A 425 10.74 8.18 6.05
CA GLY A 425 10.66 9.63 6.24
C GLY A 425 10.97 10.47 4.99
N MET A 426 10.31 11.62 4.87
CA MET A 426 10.34 12.43 3.65
C MET A 426 11.53 13.42 3.55
N LEU A 427 12.30 13.61 4.64
CA LEU A 427 13.33 14.66 4.71
C LEU A 427 14.61 14.35 3.92
N ASP A 428 14.83 13.09 3.59
CA ASP A 428 16.00 12.69 2.81
C ASP A 428 15.76 12.76 1.31
N PHE A 429 14.52 12.87 0.82
CA PHE A 429 14.29 13.05 -0.61
C PHE A 429 14.74 14.44 -1.05
N GLY A 430 15.47 14.55 -2.16
CA GLY A 430 15.91 15.84 -2.68
C GLY A 430 16.99 16.53 -1.84
N ASN A 431 17.56 15.84 -0.85
CA ASN A 431 18.51 16.45 0.09
C ASN A 431 19.95 16.41 -0.47
N VAL A 432 20.44 17.58 -0.87
CA VAL A 432 21.78 17.75 -1.46
C VAL A 432 22.89 17.44 -0.46
N ASP A 433 22.70 17.73 0.82
CA ASP A 433 23.72 17.49 1.86
C ASP A 433 23.93 15.99 2.12
N ASN A 434 22.87 15.20 1.92
CA ASN A 434 22.88 13.74 2.02
C ASN A 434 23.10 13.05 0.67
N TYR A 435 23.35 13.79 -0.42
CA TYR A 435 23.50 13.24 -1.78
C TYR A 435 22.31 12.39 -2.22
N SER A 436 21.13 12.73 -1.73
CA SER A 436 19.86 12.08 -2.04
C SER A 436 18.94 12.97 -2.87
N ASP A 437 19.52 13.91 -3.61
CA ASP A 437 18.88 14.65 -4.68
C ASP A 437 18.98 13.91 -6.03
N ASP A 438 18.15 14.31 -6.99
CA ASP A 438 18.04 13.62 -8.28
C ASP A 438 19.34 13.67 -9.10
N ILE A 439 20.16 14.71 -8.94
CA ILE A 439 21.44 14.85 -9.65
C ILE A 439 22.44 13.86 -9.06
N SER A 440 22.52 13.76 -7.73
CA SER A 440 23.41 12.83 -7.04
C SER A 440 23.01 11.36 -7.26
N LEU A 441 21.71 11.07 -7.24
CA LEU A 441 21.15 9.72 -7.42
C LEU A 441 20.71 9.42 -8.85
N ASN A 442 21.41 9.92 -9.86
CA ASN A 442 20.98 9.80 -11.26
C ASN A 442 20.93 8.36 -11.83
N HIS A 443 21.34 7.33 -11.08
CA HIS A 443 21.19 5.92 -11.47
C HIS A 443 20.04 5.21 -10.78
N VAL A 444 19.43 5.82 -9.77
CA VAL A 444 18.18 5.34 -9.16
C VAL A 444 17.03 5.93 -9.96
N ASP A 445 16.22 5.08 -10.59
CA ASP A 445 15.23 5.52 -11.58
C ASP A 445 13.93 6.04 -10.92
N MET A 446 13.57 5.53 -9.73
CA MET A 446 12.40 5.99 -8.97
C MET A 446 12.61 5.91 -7.47
N TRP A 447 11.80 6.66 -6.72
CA TRP A 447 11.83 6.69 -5.27
C TRP A 447 10.78 5.76 -4.66
N GLY A 448 11.18 5.00 -3.64
CA GLY A 448 10.28 4.28 -2.75
C GLY A 448 10.20 4.95 -1.39
N HIS A 449 9.01 5.02 -0.79
CA HIS A 449 8.82 5.51 0.57
C HIS A 449 7.93 4.59 1.40
N ASN A 450 8.43 4.17 2.56
CA ASN A 450 7.62 3.55 3.60
C ASN A 450 6.89 4.67 4.36
N ALA A 451 5.62 4.88 4.01
CA ALA A 451 4.85 6.08 4.33
C ALA A 451 3.69 5.77 5.30
N TYR A 452 3.99 5.67 6.58
CA TYR A 452 2.97 5.59 7.63
C TYR A 452 2.56 7.01 8.05
N VAL A 453 1.37 7.46 7.62
CA VAL A 453 0.86 8.81 7.87
C VAL A 453 -0.38 8.79 8.75
N LYS A 454 -0.55 9.81 9.59
CA LYS A 454 -1.72 9.95 10.46
C LYS A 454 -2.94 10.32 9.60
N GLN A 455 -3.80 9.33 9.33
CA GLN A 455 -5.11 9.45 8.68
C GLN A 455 -5.13 9.80 7.17
N ASN A 456 -4.25 10.67 6.68
CA ASN A 456 -4.21 11.04 5.25
C ASN A 456 -2.86 11.67 4.83
N TYR A 457 -2.63 11.82 3.52
CA TYR A 457 -1.39 12.33 2.93
C TYR A 457 -1.30 13.87 2.87
N HIS A 458 -2.37 14.62 3.11
CA HIS A 458 -2.37 16.09 3.12
C HIS A 458 -1.57 16.73 1.95
N CYS A 459 -0.49 17.45 2.24
CA CYS A 459 0.38 18.13 1.26
C CYS A 459 1.63 17.30 0.87
N TYR A 460 1.65 16.01 1.20
CA TYR A 460 2.78 15.11 0.99
C TYR A 460 3.22 15.07 -0.47
N PHE A 461 2.30 14.83 -1.41
CA PHE A 461 2.62 14.76 -2.84
C PHE A 461 3.02 16.12 -3.42
N ASP A 462 2.35 17.21 -3.02
CA ASP A 462 2.71 18.58 -3.39
C ASP A 462 4.14 18.95 -2.94
N TYR A 463 4.57 18.42 -1.79
CA TYR A 463 5.93 18.63 -1.29
C TYR A 463 6.93 17.78 -2.07
N TYR A 464 6.62 16.50 -2.27
CA TYR A 464 7.45 15.60 -3.06
C TYR A 464 7.72 16.14 -4.47
N ASP A 465 6.70 16.70 -5.12
CA ASP A 465 6.80 17.28 -6.45
C ASP A 465 7.77 18.47 -6.56
N LYS A 466 8.09 19.12 -5.44
CA LYS A 466 9.03 20.25 -5.40
C LYS A 466 10.47 19.81 -5.18
N ILE A 467 10.70 18.60 -4.67
CA ILE A 467 12.03 18.13 -4.25
C ILE A 467 12.57 17.04 -5.18
N SER A 468 11.72 16.34 -5.93
CA SER A 468 12.14 15.33 -6.91
C SER A 468 11.23 15.32 -8.15
N ALA A 469 11.88 15.19 -9.31
CA ALA A 469 11.25 14.97 -10.60
C ALA A 469 10.99 13.49 -10.88
N LYS A 470 11.65 12.58 -10.15
CA LYS A 470 11.49 11.14 -10.34
C LYS A 470 10.08 10.68 -9.95
N PRO A 471 9.63 9.54 -10.52
CA PRO A 471 8.44 8.88 -10.03
C PRO A 471 8.57 8.44 -8.56
N LEU A 472 7.44 8.46 -7.86
CA LEU A 472 7.31 7.95 -6.49
C LEU A 472 6.43 6.70 -6.47
N ILE A 473 6.82 5.71 -5.68
CA ILE A 473 5.98 4.61 -5.23
C ILE A 473 5.96 4.59 -3.69
N ILE A 474 4.78 4.41 -3.10
CA ILE A 474 4.67 4.19 -1.66
C ILE A 474 4.92 2.70 -1.39
N THR A 475 6.10 2.38 -0.87
CA THR A 475 6.57 1.00 -0.72
C THR A 475 6.04 0.30 0.52
N GLU A 476 5.50 1.05 1.48
CA GLU A 476 4.70 0.53 2.59
C GLU A 476 3.69 1.60 3.02
N TYR A 477 2.46 1.20 3.25
CA TYR A 477 1.44 2.00 3.91
C TYR A 477 0.45 1.08 4.62
N GLY A 478 -0.36 1.65 5.51
CA GLY A 478 -1.47 0.95 6.14
C GLY A 478 -1.47 1.08 7.66
N ILE A 479 -2.49 0.50 8.27
CA ILE A 479 -2.61 0.40 9.72
C ILE A 479 -2.79 -1.04 10.18
N ASP A 480 -2.45 -1.30 11.44
CA ASP A 480 -2.70 -2.59 12.06
C ASP A 480 -4.18 -2.77 12.43
N ALA A 481 -4.60 -4.02 12.61
CA ALA A 481 -5.98 -4.42 12.90
C ALA A 481 -6.28 -4.53 14.40
N TRP A 482 -5.33 -4.24 15.29
CA TRP A 482 -5.50 -4.39 16.73
C TRP A 482 -5.66 -3.06 17.45
N ASN A 483 -6.66 -2.95 18.32
CA ASN A 483 -6.79 -1.78 19.19
C ASN A 483 -6.22 -2.12 20.57
N THR A 484 -5.01 -1.64 20.87
CA THR A 484 -4.35 -1.84 22.17
C THR A 484 -5.14 -1.20 23.32
N VAL A 485 -5.78 -0.04 23.09
CA VAL A 485 -6.50 0.68 24.15
C VAL A 485 -7.81 -0.04 24.52
N ALA A 486 -8.52 -0.54 23.52
CA ALA A 486 -9.81 -1.21 23.68
C ALA A 486 -9.68 -2.73 23.88
N ASN A 487 -8.49 -3.29 23.59
CA ASN A 487 -8.15 -4.70 23.72
C ASN A 487 -9.07 -5.61 22.88
N HIS A 488 -9.26 -5.25 21.60
CA HIS A 488 -9.96 -6.04 20.60
C HIS A 488 -9.55 -5.61 19.19
N ASP A 489 -9.83 -6.46 18.20
CA ASP A 489 -9.68 -6.14 16.77
C ASP A 489 -10.66 -5.03 16.33
N TYR A 490 -10.20 -4.15 15.45
CA TYR A 490 -11.03 -3.13 14.78
C TYR A 490 -10.86 -3.15 13.25
N PRO A 491 -11.20 -4.26 12.58
CA PRO A 491 -10.99 -4.46 11.15
C PRO A 491 -11.72 -3.43 10.28
N GLU A 492 -12.80 -2.83 10.77
CA GLU A 492 -13.50 -1.75 10.08
C GLU A 492 -12.64 -0.49 9.96
N VAL A 493 -11.91 -0.14 11.03
CA VAL A 493 -11.03 1.05 11.04
C VAL A 493 -9.85 0.81 10.11
N GLN A 494 -9.28 -0.40 10.14
CA GLN A 494 -8.23 -0.82 9.20
C GLN A 494 -8.70 -0.68 7.75
N ALA A 495 -9.88 -1.23 7.42
CA ALA A 495 -10.44 -1.19 6.09
C ALA A 495 -10.70 0.25 5.59
N GLU A 496 -11.24 1.11 6.47
CA GLU A 496 -11.52 2.51 6.15
C GLU A 496 -10.24 3.30 5.86
N TRP A 497 -9.23 3.20 6.73
CA TRP A 497 -7.99 3.97 6.59
C TRP A 497 -7.17 3.49 5.39
N ASN A 498 -7.02 2.18 5.20
CA ASN A 498 -6.29 1.62 4.07
C ASN A 498 -6.92 2.00 2.73
N LYS A 499 -8.27 1.95 2.64
CA LYS A 499 -9.01 2.44 1.46
C LYS A 499 -8.77 3.94 1.24
N ASN A 500 -8.86 4.76 2.28
CA ASN A 500 -8.62 6.20 2.18
C ASN A 500 -7.19 6.54 1.73
N PHE A 501 -6.18 5.79 2.17
CA PHE A 501 -4.80 5.95 1.70
C PHE A 501 -4.67 5.62 0.21
N TRP A 502 -5.25 4.50 -0.23
CA TRP A 502 -5.25 4.11 -1.64
C TRP A 502 -5.87 5.18 -2.55
N LEU A 503 -7.06 5.68 -2.20
CA LEU A 503 -7.77 6.69 -2.99
C LEU A 503 -6.95 7.97 -3.14
N GLN A 504 -6.17 8.36 -2.13
CA GLN A 504 -5.30 9.54 -2.21
C GLN A 504 -4.05 9.33 -3.07
N MET A 505 -3.56 8.10 -3.21
CA MET A 505 -2.39 7.77 -4.03
C MET A 505 -2.72 7.67 -5.53
N THR A 506 -3.95 7.29 -5.87
CA THR A 506 -4.36 6.83 -7.21
C THR A 506 -3.92 7.79 -8.33
N ASP A 507 -4.00 9.11 -8.12
CA ASP A 507 -3.63 10.12 -9.11
C ASP A 507 -2.34 10.89 -8.81
N GLN A 508 -1.67 10.59 -7.69
CA GLN A 508 -0.56 11.41 -7.18
C GLN A 508 0.81 10.74 -7.34
N CYS A 509 0.86 9.41 -7.42
CA CYS A 509 2.10 8.65 -7.56
C CYS A 509 1.89 7.39 -8.42
N ILE A 510 2.90 6.51 -8.52
CA ILE A 510 2.79 5.24 -9.25
C ILE A 510 1.77 4.28 -8.58
N GLY A 511 1.46 4.50 -7.31
CA GLY A 511 0.65 3.61 -6.48
C GLY A 511 1.43 3.22 -5.23
N GLY A 512 1.07 2.09 -4.64
CA GLY A 512 1.75 1.63 -3.45
C GLY A 512 1.50 0.19 -3.07
N THR A 513 2.27 -0.28 -2.09
CA THR A 513 2.20 -1.64 -1.57
C THR A 513 1.77 -1.63 -0.11
N LEU A 514 0.61 -2.23 0.15
CA LEU A 514 0.04 -2.29 1.49
C LEU A 514 0.87 -3.22 2.38
N MET A 515 1.13 -2.79 3.61
CA MET A 515 1.73 -3.60 4.66
C MET A 515 0.56 -4.27 5.42
N ALA A 516 0.40 -5.59 5.38
CA ALA A 516 1.12 -6.63 4.62
C ALA A 516 0.15 -7.71 4.10
N TYR A 517 0.62 -8.68 3.30
CA TYR A 517 -0.23 -9.77 2.82
C TYR A 517 -0.87 -10.57 3.96
N SER A 518 -0.08 -11.05 4.92
CA SER A 518 -0.58 -11.82 6.06
C SER A 518 -0.08 -11.24 7.37
N ASP A 519 -0.76 -11.56 8.46
CA ASP A 519 -0.26 -11.25 9.80
C ASP A 519 1.14 -11.85 10.01
N GLU A 520 1.99 -11.13 10.76
CA GLU A 520 3.41 -11.44 10.88
C GLU A 520 3.79 -11.81 12.32
N TRP A 521 3.28 -12.96 12.78
CA TRP A 521 3.39 -13.48 14.17
C TRP A 521 4.83 -13.65 14.69
N TRP A 522 5.83 -13.46 13.83
CA TRP A 522 7.24 -13.59 14.15
C TRP A 522 7.89 -12.28 14.58
N LYS A 523 7.25 -11.13 14.35
CA LYS A 523 7.88 -9.82 14.60
C LYS A 523 8.12 -9.52 16.08
N ASN A 524 7.34 -10.11 16.98
CA ASN A 524 7.46 -9.88 18.42
C ASN A 524 7.90 -11.13 19.22
N GLY A 525 8.78 -11.92 18.62
CA GLY A 525 9.60 -12.92 19.30
C GLY A 525 8.91 -14.22 19.72
N THR A 526 7.58 -14.26 19.86
CA THR A 526 6.82 -15.49 20.15
C THR A 526 5.97 -15.91 18.96
N VAL A 527 6.53 -16.77 18.10
CA VAL A 527 5.92 -17.22 16.83
C VAL A 527 4.61 -18.02 16.94
N SER A 528 4.22 -18.43 18.15
CA SER A 528 3.03 -19.24 18.42
C SER A 528 1.90 -18.46 19.10
N PHE A 529 2.06 -17.16 19.27
CA PHE A 529 1.07 -16.30 19.90
C PHE A 529 1.02 -14.97 19.17
N HIS A 530 -0.17 -14.51 18.82
CA HIS A 530 -0.37 -13.21 18.18
C HIS A 530 -0.17 -12.10 19.21
N ASN A 531 1.00 -11.47 19.19
CA ASN A 531 1.43 -10.51 20.18
C ASN A 531 0.88 -9.11 19.89
N THR A 532 0.54 -8.40 20.96
CA THR A 532 0.12 -6.99 20.95
C THR A 532 1.23 -6.09 21.52
N GLY A 533 2.48 -6.56 21.46
CA GLY A 533 3.62 -5.88 22.07
C GLY A 533 4.29 -4.91 21.10
N GLY A 534 3.50 -4.07 20.44
CA GLY A 534 3.97 -3.03 19.53
C GLY A 534 4.76 -1.89 20.20
N HIS A 535 4.99 -0.83 19.44
CA HIS A 535 5.63 0.40 19.91
C HIS A 535 4.67 1.60 19.87
N ASP A 536 4.93 2.62 20.69
CA ASP A 536 4.12 3.86 20.68
C ASP A 536 4.42 4.65 19.41
N THR A 537 3.37 5.17 18.78
CA THR A 537 3.48 5.97 17.54
C THR A 537 2.32 6.97 17.46
N ASP A 538 2.45 8.04 16.68
CA ASP A 538 1.38 9.02 16.46
C ASP A 538 0.64 8.84 15.14
N VAL A 539 1.03 7.87 14.32
CA VAL A 539 0.45 7.63 12.98
C VAL A 539 -0.70 6.62 12.99
N GLN A 540 -0.86 5.87 14.09
CA GLN A 540 -1.92 4.88 14.27
C GLN A 540 -3.15 5.45 15.02
N PRO A 541 -4.37 4.93 14.80
CA PRO A 541 -5.58 5.47 15.42
C PRO A 541 -5.57 5.48 16.96
N ASP A 542 -4.98 4.47 17.59
CA ASP A 542 -4.89 4.31 19.04
C ASP A 542 -3.51 4.70 19.61
N ASN A 543 -2.64 5.25 18.75
CA ASN A 543 -1.25 5.61 19.00
C ASN A 543 -0.32 4.43 19.36
N ARG A 544 -0.64 3.22 18.91
CA ARG A 544 0.21 2.02 19.05
C ARG A 544 0.33 1.36 17.69
N SER A 545 1.54 0.90 17.36
CA SER A 545 1.80 0.11 16.14
C SER A 545 2.03 -1.33 16.54
N ASP A 546 1.01 -2.16 16.40
CA ASP A 546 1.06 -3.58 16.71
C ASP A 546 1.50 -4.37 15.48
N GLU A 547 2.82 -4.47 15.30
CA GLU A 547 3.47 -4.89 14.05
C GLU A 547 3.06 -6.27 13.51
N GLU A 548 2.51 -7.16 14.34
CA GLU A 548 2.04 -8.48 13.90
C GLU A 548 0.65 -8.46 13.24
N TRP A 549 -0.07 -7.33 13.30
CA TRP A 549 -1.50 -7.21 12.96
C TRP A 549 -1.76 -6.38 11.69
N TYR A 550 -0.74 -6.15 10.88
CA TYR A 550 -0.86 -5.41 9.61
C TYR A 550 -1.45 -6.26 8.46
N GLY A 551 -1.63 -7.56 8.64
CA GLY A 551 -2.06 -8.45 7.56
C GLY A 551 -3.41 -8.05 6.99
N VAL A 552 -3.55 -8.06 5.65
CA VAL A 552 -4.88 -8.09 5.02
C VAL A 552 -5.52 -9.46 5.15
N MET A 553 -4.70 -10.49 5.33
CA MET A 553 -5.11 -11.85 5.65
C MET A 553 -4.78 -12.13 7.12
N GLU A 554 -5.79 -12.56 7.87
CA GLU A 554 -5.61 -13.22 9.16
C GLU A 554 -5.17 -14.68 8.94
N ILE A 555 -4.36 -15.20 9.87
CA ILE A 555 -3.82 -16.57 9.81
C ILE A 555 -4.57 -17.46 10.80
N GLU A 556 -5.19 -18.54 10.30
CA GLU A 556 -5.77 -19.61 11.11
C GLU A 556 -4.92 -20.90 10.98
N ASP A 557 -4.42 -21.42 12.10
CA ASP A 557 -3.57 -22.63 12.14
C ASP A 557 -4.37 -23.88 11.71
N ASN A 558 -3.91 -24.52 10.64
CA ASN A 558 -4.54 -25.69 10.03
C ASN A 558 -3.94 -27.04 10.49
N LEU A 559 -3.02 -27.04 11.47
CA LEU A 559 -2.40 -28.21 12.12
C LEU A 559 -1.63 -29.21 11.22
N SER A 560 -1.88 -29.26 9.90
CA SER A 560 -1.37 -30.31 9.00
C SER A 560 -1.29 -29.96 7.50
N ALA A 561 -1.54 -28.72 7.12
CA ALA A 561 -1.43 -28.15 5.77
C ALA A 561 -1.01 -26.67 5.91
N PRO A 562 -0.65 -25.92 4.85
CA PRO A 562 -0.38 -24.50 5.01
C PRO A 562 -1.55 -23.81 5.72
N ASP A 563 -1.26 -22.79 6.51
CA ASP A 563 -2.25 -22.06 7.29
C ASP A 563 -3.43 -21.61 6.42
N ILE A 564 -4.61 -21.51 7.03
CA ILE A 564 -5.75 -20.94 6.33
C ILE A 564 -5.59 -19.41 6.36
N MET A 565 -5.75 -18.79 5.18
CA MET A 565 -5.72 -17.35 5.03
C MET A 565 -7.15 -16.83 4.99
N LEU A 566 -7.51 -15.98 5.96
CA LEU A 566 -8.84 -15.40 6.10
C LEU A 566 -8.82 -13.93 5.69
N PRO A 567 -9.54 -13.53 4.62
CA PRO A 567 -9.63 -12.12 4.23
C PRO A 567 -10.18 -11.26 5.37
N ARG A 568 -9.45 -10.21 5.77
CA ARG A 568 -9.98 -9.17 6.66
C ARG A 568 -10.84 -8.19 5.86
N LYS A 569 -11.62 -7.35 6.56
CA LYS A 569 -12.42 -6.29 5.92
C LYS A 569 -11.61 -5.35 5.02
N THR A 570 -10.31 -5.16 5.28
CA THR A 570 -9.43 -4.36 4.41
C THR A 570 -9.12 -5.01 3.07
N TYR A 571 -9.12 -6.35 2.99
CA TYR A 571 -9.03 -7.08 1.72
C TYR A 571 -10.23 -6.72 0.85
N CYS A 572 -11.41 -6.84 1.45
CA CYS A 572 -12.70 -6.61 0.83
C CYS A 572 -12.89 -5.16 0.39
N SER A 573 -12.56 -4.19 1.25
CA SER A 573 -12.71 -2.78 0.93
C SER A 573 -11.84 -2.31 -0.23
N LEU A 574 -10.71 -2.98 -0.47
CA LEU A 574 -9.79 -2.68 -1.56
C LEU A 574 -10.05 -3.52 -2.81
N LYS A 575 -10.65 -4.72 -2.71
CA LYS A 575 -10.98 -5.60 -3.85
C LYS A 575 -11.70 -4.84 -4.96
N ALA A 576 -12.75 -4.09 -4.63
CA ALA A 576 -13.50 -3.28 -5.60
C ALA A 576 -12.72 -2.06 -6.14
N GLU A 577 -11.81 -1.49 -5.34
CA GLU A 577 -10.98 -0.34 -5.75
C GLU A 577 -9.79 -0.78 -6.63
N PHE A 578 -9.39 -2.04 -6.52
CA PHE A 578 -8.32 -2.66 -7.30
C PHE A 578 -8.84 -3.34 -8.56
N ALA A 579 -10.15 -3.58 -8.69
CA ALA A 579 -10.72 -4.24 -9.86
C ALA A 579 -10.60 -3.36 -11.14
N ASP A 580 -10.12 -3.97 -12.23
CA ASP A 580 -10.06 -3.33 -13.57
C ASP A 580 -11.33 -3.58 -14.39
N PHE A 581 -12.09 -4.61 -14.05
CA PHE A 581 -13.33 -5.06 -14.67
C PHE A 581 -14.40 -5.24 -13.61
N ALA A 582 -15.68 -5.29 -14.01
CA ALA A 582 -16.75 -5.52 -13.04
C ALA A 582 -16.45 -6.81 -12.26
N PRO A 583 -16.58 -6.86 -10.92
CA PRO A 583 -16.19 -8.05 -10.18
C PRO A 583 -16.85 -9.36 -10.66
N PRO A 584 -18.11 -9.35 -11.14
CA PRO A 584 -18.73 -10.53 -11.74
C PRO A 584 -18.40 -10.82 -13.22
N ASP A 585 -17.60 -9.99 -13.89
CA ASP A 585 -17.14 -10.18 -15.29
C ASP A 585 -15.83 -11.00 -15.26
N PHE A 586 -15.99 -12.32 -15.26
CA PHE A 586 -14.91 -13.28 -15.07
C PHE A 586 -14.12 -13.54 -16.36
N ASP A 587 -14.78 -13.49 -17.52
CA ASP A 587 -14.14 -13.70 -18.82
C ASP A 587 -13.56 -12.41 -19.45
N ARG A 588 -13.93 -11.24 -18.91
CA ARG A 588 -13.36 -9.91 -19.17
C ARG A 588 -13.67 -9.40 -20.56
N ASP A 589 -14.81 -9.79 -21.12
CA ASP A 589 -15.26 -9.25 -22.39
C ASP A 589 -16.00 -7.89 -22.23
N GLY A 590 -16.30 -7.50 -20.98
CA GLY A 590 -16.85 -6.22 -20.59
C GLY A 590 -18.35 -6.24 -20.33
N ASP A 591 -18.99 -7.41 -20.39
CA ASP A 591 -20.36 -7.65 -19.93
C ASP A 591 -20.41 -8.68 -18.78
N VAL A 592 -21.60 -8.87 -18.21
CA VAL A 592 -21.85 -9.94 -17.24
C VAL A 592 -23.02 -10.73 -17.76
N ASP A 593 -22.80 -12.01 -18.05
CA ASP A 593 -23.80 -12.84 -18.71
C ASP A 593 -23.80 -14.32 -18.26
N GLN A 594 -24.28 -15.22 -19.13
CA GLN A 594 -24.39 -16.64 -18.83
C GLN A 594 -23.03 -17.35 -18.74
N GLU A 595 -21.99 -16.88 -19.43
CA GLU A 595 -20.64 -17.42 -19.34
C GLU A 595 -20.06 -17.16 -17.93
N ASP A 596 -20.23 -15.94 -17.43
CA ASP A 596 -19.85 -15.57 -16.06
C ASP A 596 -20.64 -16.30 -14.99
N PHE A 597 -21.95 -16.46 -15.21
CA PHE A 597 -22.79 -17.23 -14.30
C PHE A 597 -22.33 -18.68 -14.20
N GLY A 598 -21.74 -19.22 -15.27
CA GLY A 598 -21.13 -20.54 -15.29
C GLY A 598 -19.99 -20.68 -14.26
N HIS A 599 -19.12 -19.67 -14.14
CA HIS A 599 -18.06 -19.63 -13.13
C HIS A 599 -18.63 -19.45 -11.72
N PHE A 600 -19.54 -18.49 -11.54
CA PHE A 600 -20.22 -18.27 -10.25
C PHE A 600 -20.87 -19.56 -9.72
N GLN A 601 -21.57 -20.30 -10.57
CA GLN A 601 -22.24 -21.54 -10.19
C GLN A 601 -21.26 -22.66 -9.76
N VAL A 602 -20.04 -22.68 -10.33
CA VAL A 602 -18.99 -23.62 -9.90
C VAL A 602 -18.47 -23.26 -8.51
N CYS A 603 -18.42 -21.97 -8.21
CA CYS A 603 -17.92 -21.44 -6.95
C CYS A 603 -18.96 -21.41 -5.82
N TYR A 604 -20.25 -21.53 -6.14
CA TYR A 604 -21.33 -21.58 -5.14
C TYR A 604 -21.12 -22.69 -4.11
N THR A 605 -20.93 -22.29 -2.85
CA THR A 605 -20.75 -23.19 -1.72
C THR A 605 -21.97 -23.23 -0.80
N GLY A 606 -22.77 -22.16 -0.79
CA GLY A 606 -23.84 -21.92 0.15
C GLY A 606 -23.35 -21.44 1.52
N SER A 607 -24.28 -20.84 2.27
CA SER A 607 -24.00 -20.18 3.55
C SER A 607 -23.20 -21.03 4.55
N GLY A 608 -22.19 -20.41 5.15
CA GLY A 608 -21.28 -20.93 6.16
C GLY A 608 -20.21 -21.89 5.62
N THR A 609 -20.06 -22.04 4.30
CA THR A 609 -19.09 -22.95 3.69
C THR A 609 -18.07 -22.19 2.87
N ARG A 610 -16.80 -22.24 3.28
CA ARG A 610 -15.70 -21.55 2.60
C ARG A 610 -15.48 -22.07 1.17
N PRO A 611 -15.34 -21.18 0.17
CA PRO A 611 -14.95 -21.58 -1.17
C PRO A 611 -13.51 -22.06 -1.22
N THR A 612 -13.16 -22.75 -2.30
CA THR A 612 -11.75 -22.96 -2.66
C THR A 612 -11.07 -21.63 -2.95
N TYR A 613 -9.75 -21.55 -2.79
CA TYR A 613 -9.01 -20.28 -2.98
C TYR A 613 -9.21 -19.63 -4.36
N ASP A 614 -9.41 -20.44 -5.40
CA ASP A 614 -9.70 -19.96 -6.77
C ASP A 614 -11.12 -19.39 -6.94
N CYS A 615 -11.99 -19.52 -5.94
CA CYS A 615 -13.40 -19.10 -5.96
C CYS A 615 -13.70 -17.91 -5.03
N TYR A 616 -12.68 -17.36 -4.36
CA TYR A 616 -12.85 -16.11 -3.59
C TYR A 616 -13.09 -14.89 -4.49
N ASP A 617 -12.95 -15.02 -5.81
CA ASP A 617 -13.37 -13.99 -6.75
C ASP A 617 -14.89 -13.82 -6.77
N SER A 618 -15.63 -14.91 -6.54
CA SER A 618 -17.09 -14.98 -6.48
C SER A 618 -17.71 -14.65 -5.11
N ASP A 619 -16.89 -14.57 -4.06
CA ASP A 619 -17.25 -14.03 -2.74
C ASP A 619 -17.23 -12.48 -2.84
N PHE A 620 -18.40 -11.91 -3.14
CA PHE A 620 -18.62 -10.52 -3.47
C PHE A 620 -18.93 -9.67 -2.24
N ASP A 621 -19.68 -10.22 -1.29
CA ASP A 621 -20.02 -9.55 -0.04
C ASP A 621 -18.97 -9.77 1.06
N CYS A 622 -18.03 -10.69 0.80
CA CYS A 622 -16.79 -10.87 1.53
C CYS A 622 -17.00 -11.47 2.93
N ASP A 623 -18.01 -12.32 3.07
CA ASP A 623 -18.38 -13.01 4.32
C ASP A 623 -17.75 -14.41 4.48
N HIS A 624 -16.92 -14.80 3.51
CA HIS A 624 -16.16 -16.05 3.42
C HIS A 624 -16.98 -17.25 2.96
N ASP A 625 -18.14 -17.05 2.36
CA ASP A 625 -18.81 -18.07 1.56
C ASP A 625 -19.21 -17.54 0.16
N VAL A 626 -19.82 -18.39 -0.66
CA VAL A 626 -20.38 -17.99 -1.95
C VAL A 626 -21.80 -18.49 -1.98
N ASP A 627 -22.76 -17.60 -1.75
CA ASP A 627 -24.14 -17.98 -1.55
C ASP A 627 -25.16 -17.10 -2.29
N LEU A 628 -26.38 -17.00 -1.76
CA LEU A 628 -27.41 -16.19 -2.39
C LEU A 628 -27.13 -14.70 -2.26
N ASP A 629 -26.51 -14.24 -1.17
CA ASP A 629 -26.17 -12.83 -0.99
C ASP A 629 -25.20 -12.38 -2.11
N ASP A 630 -24.17 -13.17 -2.43
CA ASP A 630 -23.30 -12.93 -3.58
C ASP A 630 -24.04 -12.98 -4.92
N PHE A 631 -25.01 -13.88 -5.06
CA PHE A 631 -25.83 -13.93 -6.27
C PHE A 631 -26.62 -12.63 -6.46
N GLY A 632 -27.00 -11.95 -5.38
CA GLY A 632 -27.59 -10.60 -5.43
C GLY A 632 -26.64 -9.58 -6.07
N TYR A 633 -25.35 -9.61 -5.71
CA TYR A 633 -24.32 -8.76 -6.34
C TYR A 633 -24.12 -9.11 -7.82
N PHE A 634 -24.10 -10.40 -8.15
CA PHE A 634 -24.01 -10.88 -9.53
C PHE A 634 -25.18 -10.33 -10.38
N LEU A 635 -26.42 -10.54 -9.94
CA LEU A 635 -27.63 -10.09 -10.65
C LEU A 635 -27.70 -8.57 -10.85
N ASN A 636 -27.16 -7.80 -9.91
CA ASN A 636 -27.11 -6.35 -10.04
C ASN A 636 -26.18 -5.89 -11.19
N CYS A 637 -25.24 -6.74 -11.60
CA CYS A 637 -24.30 -6.47 -12.67
C CYS A 637 -24.67 -7.15 -13.99
N ASP A 638 -25.53 -8.20 -13.96
CA ASP A 638 -26.03 -8.89 -15.15
C ASP A 638 -26.59 -7.89 -16.16
N SER A 639 -25.82 -7.72 -17.24
CA SER A 639 -26.13 -6.84 -18.34
C SER A 639 -26.59 -7.62 -19.58
N GLY A 640 -26.29 -8.92 -19.62
CA GLY A 640 -26.50 -9.81 -20.76
C GLY A 640 -25.43 -9.67 -21.85
N PRO A 641 -25.42 -10.60 -22.81
CA PRO A 641 -24.34 -10.74 -23.78
C PRO A 641 -24.19 -9.51 -24.68
N MET A 642 -22.95 -9.08 -24.85
CA MET A 642 -22.50 -7.89 -25.59
C MET A 642 -23.09 -6.57 -25.08
N ILE A 643 -23.51 -6.49 -23.82
CA ILE A 643 -24.04 -5.28 -23.21
C ILE A 643 -23.10 -4.85 -22.08
N PRO A 644 -22.39 -3.72 -22.22
CA PRO A 644 -21.45 -3.30 -21.19
C PRO A 644 -22.12 -3.11 -19.83
N VAL A 645 -21.42 -3.53 -18.77
CA VAL A 645 -21.89 -3.42 -17.40
C VAL A 645 -22.25 -1.97 -17.04
N ALA A 646 -23.39 -1.79 -16.37
CA ALA A 646 -23.85 -0.46 -15.95
C ALA A 646 -22.97 0.12 -14.84
N SER A 647 -22.84 1.46 -14.78
CA SER A 647 -22.08 2.12 -13.70
C SER A 647 -22.62 1.80 -12.30
N ALA A 648 -23.91 1.52 -12.18
CA ALA A 648 -24.57 1.13 -10.93
C ALA A 648 -24.04 -0.18 -10.34
N CYS A 649 -23.51 -1.09 -11.17
CA CYS A 649 -22.81 -2.29 -10.70
C CYS A 649 -21.65 -1.89 -9.76
N TRP A 650 -20.83 -0.94 -10.20
CA TRP A 650 -19.67 -0.47 -9.45
C TRP A 650 -20.03 0.27 -8.17
N ASP A 651 -21.17 0.98 -8.16
CA ASP A 651 -21.59 1.75 -6.99
C ASP A 651 -21.89 0.84 -5.79
N VAL A 652 -22.45 -0.34 -6.04
CA VAL A 652 -22.67 -1.37 -5.02
C VAL A 652 -21.35 -1.88 -4.45
N PHE A 653 -20.43 -2.31 -5.31
CA PHE A 653 -19.15 -2.87 -4.88
C PHE A 653 -18.24 -1.86 -4.17
N ARG A 654 -18.34 -0.57 -4.50
CA ARG A 654 -17.58 0.50 -3.83
C ARG A 654 -18.24 0.99 -2.54
N GLY A 655 -19.45 0.50 -2.23
CA GLY A 655 -20.24 0.92 -1.07
C GLY A 655 -20.82 2.33 -1.19
N THR A 656 -20.95 2.86 -2.41
CA THR A 656 -21.61 4.15 -2.70
C THR A 656 -23.12 4.00 -2.93
N ALA A 657 -23.58 2.77 -3.17
CA ALA A 657 -24.98 2.35 -3.15
C ALA A 657 -25.20 1.23 -2.13
N ALA A 658 -26.46 1.02 -1.72
CA ALA A 658 -26.80 -0.09 -0.84
C ALA A 658 -26.57 -1.42 -1.55
N ALA A 659 -26.06 -2.41 -0.82
CA ALA A 659 -25.91 -3.76 -1.32
C ALA A 659 -27.27 -4.30 -1.80
N PRO A 660 -27.31 -4.96 -2.97
CA PRO A 660 -28.48 -5.68 -3.42
C PRO A 660 -28.59 -6.91 -2.52
N HIS A 661 -29.34 -6.80 -1.44
CA HIS A 661 -29.80 -8.02 -0.79
C HIS A 661 -30.68 -8.73 -1.82
N PRO A 662 -30.49 -10.04 -2.02
CA PRO A 662 -31.57 -10.89 -2.48
C PRO A 662 -32.56 -11.00 -1.32
N THR A 663 -33.18 -9.88 -0.94
CA THR A 663 -34.54 -9.92 -0.44
C THR A 663 -35.31 -10.52 -1.58
N SER A 664 -35.50 -11.85 -1.53
CA SER A 664 -36.49 -12.63 -2.26
C SER A 664 -37.25 -11.76 -3.25
N LEU A 665 -36.76 -11.63 -4.50
CA LEU A 665 -37.44 -10.88 -5.56
C LEU A 665 -38.23 -9.67 -5.02
N SER A 666 -37.56 -8.62 -4.55
CA SER A 666 -38.16 -7.46 -3.86
C SER A 666 -39.63 -7.20 -4.20
N PHE A 667 -40.53 -7.83 -3.44
CA PHE A 667 -41.95 -7.51 -3.45
C PHE A 667 -42.11 -6.19 -2.72
N ASN A 668 -42.55 -5.18 -3.47
CA ASN A 668 -42.85 -3.89 -2.90
C ASN A 668 -44.02 -4.05 -1.92
N PRO A 669 -43.85 -3.85 -0.60
CA PRO A 669 -44.89 -4.11 0.40
C PRO A 669 -46.09 -3.16 0.33
N GLU A 670 -46.10 -2.23 -0.64
CA GLU A 670 -47.28 -1.43 -0.98
C GLU A 670 -48.26 -2.13 -1.94
N PHE A 671 -47.89 -3.28 -2.54
CA PHE A 671 -48.66 -3.94 -3.61
C PHE A 671 -48.84 -5.47 -3.47
N ASP A 672 -48.39 -6.07 -2.38
CA ASP A 672 -48.67 -7.46 -1.97
C ASP A 672 -49.46 -7.38 -0.65
N ASN A 673 -50.79 -7.41 -0.74
CA ASN A 673 -51.67 -7.10 0.39
C ASN A 673 -51.98 -8.31 1.30
N ASP A 674 -51.58 -9.53 0.94
CA ASP A 674 -51.73 -10.73 1.78
C ASP A 674 -50.42 -11.44 2.17
N GLN A 675 -49.29 -10.98 1.63
CA GLN A 675 -47.92 -11.36 1.97
C GLN A 675 -47.54 -12.78 1.57
N ASP A 676 -48.02 -13.26 0.42
CA ASP A 676 -47.63 -14.56 -0.14
C ASP A 676 -46.48 -14.51 -1.15
N GLY A 677 -45.98 -13.31 -1.46
CA GLY A 677 -44.88 -13.11 -2.39
C GLY A 677 -45.32 -13.08 -3.85
N PHE A 678 -46.56 -12.69 -4.13
CA PHE A 678 -47.06 -12.27 -5.43
C PHE A 678 -47.76 -10.90 -5.28
N ASP A 679 -47.79 -10.10 -6.35
CA ASP A 679 -48.39 -8.75 -6.31
C ASP A 679 -49.61 -8.71 -7.22
N THR A 680 -50.42 -7.65 -7.09
CA THR A 680 -51.61 -7.42 -7.93
C THR A 680 -51.43 -7.54 -9.45
N SER A 681 -50.20 -7.55 -9.99
CA SER A 681 -49.96 -7.69 -11.43
C SER A 681 -50.01 -9.13 -11.93
N VAL A 682 -49.77 -10.10 -11.03
CA VAL A 682 -49.74 -11.54 -11.33
C VAL A 682 -50.66 -12.34 -10.42
N ASP A 683 -50.97 -11.83 -9.23
CA ASP A 683 -51.94 -12.41 -8.31
C ASP A 683 -53.36 -11.98 -8.67
N CYS A 684 -54.18 -12.97 -9.01
CA CYS A 684 -55.59 -12.83 -9.33
C CYS A 684 -56.45 -12.48 -8.11
N ASN A 685 -55.95 -12.68 -6.88
CA ASN A 685 -56.56 -12.23 -5.62
C ASN A 685 -55.54 -11.94 -4.50
N ASP A 686 -54.90 -10.77 -4.60
CA ASP A 686 -53.94 -10.11 -3.67
C ASP A 686 -54.46 -9.81 -2.24
N ALA A 687 -55.53 -10.47 -1.81
CA ALA A 687 -56.07 -10.41 -0.46
C ALA A 687 -56.26 -11.81 0.17
N ASN A 688 -55.87 -12.88 -0.53
CA ASN A 688 -55.89 -14.24 -0.05
C ASN A 688 -54.56 -14.97 -0.37
N PRO A 689 -53.71 -15.25 0.64
CA PRO A 689 -52.36 -15.77 0.46
C PRO A 689 -52.30 -17.26 0.03
N ASN A 690 -53.44 -17.81 -0.39
CA ASN A 690 -53.56 -19.17 -0.95
C ASN A 690 -53.97 -19.13 -2.42
N ILE A 691 -54.16 -17.93 -3.01
CA ILE A 691 -54.48 -17.73 -4.41
C ILE A 691 -53.32 -16.93 -4.99
N HIS A 692 -52.51 -17.55 -5.82
CA HIS A 692 -51.34 -16.94 -6.44
C HIS A 692 -50.79 -17.84 -7.57
N PRO A 693 -49.97 -17.34 -8.52
CA PRO A 693 -49.44 -18.09 -9.67
C PRO A 693 -48.84 -19.48 -9.43
N ASN A 694 -48.43 -19.78 -8.19
CA ASN A 694 -47.79 -21.03 -7.79
C ASN A 694 -48.65 -21.87 -6.82
N ALA A 695 -49.88 -21.45 -6.52
CA ALA A 695 -50.75 -22.15 -5.61
C ALA A 695 -51.16 -23.51 -6.20
N GLN A 696 -51.45 -24.46 -5.31
CA GLN A 696 -52.06 -25.70 -5.73
C GLN A 696 -53.55 -25.47 -5.97
N GLU A 697 -54.02 -25.78 -7.18
CA GLU A 697 -55.43 -25.64 -7.52
C GLU A 697 -56.31 -26.50 -6.60
N ILE A 698 -57.34 -25.89 -5.99
CA ILE A 698 -58.32 -26.55 -5.11
C ILE A 698 -59.68 -26.43 -5.80
N CYS A 699 -60.49 -27.50 -5.79
CA CYS A 699 -61.81 -27.47 -6.43
C CYS A 699 -62.82 -26.64 -5.59
N ASN A 700 -62.61 -25.32 -5.49
CA ASN A 700 -63.29 -24.39 -4.60
C ASN A 700 -64.04 -23.28 -5.37
N GLN A 701 -64.09 -23.34 -6.71
CA GLN A 701 -64.67 -22.34 -7.63
C GLN A 701 -63.88 -21.02 -7.71
N ALA A 702 -62.63 -21.02 -7.29
CA ALA A 702 -61.64 -19.97 -7.56
C ALA A 702 -60.58 -20.52 -8.52
N ASP A 703 -59.89 -19.59 -9.18
CA ASP A 703 -58.64 -19.86 -9.90
C ASP A 703 -57.56 -19.65 -8.83
N ASP A 704 -57.10 -20.72 -8.18
CA ASP A 704 -56.15 -20.59 -7.07
C ASP A 704 -54.73 -20.36 -7.60
N ASN A 705 -54.37 -20.97 -8.73
CA ASN A 705 -53.04 -20.86 -9.32
C ASN A 705 -52.86 -19.70 -10.30
N CYS A 706 -53.87 -18.83 -10.46
CA CYS A 706 -53.91 -17.66 -11.35
C CYS A 706 -53.50 -17.93 -12.80
N ASP A 707 -53.77 -19.13 -13.35
CA ASP A 707 -53.47 -19.49 -14.73
C ASP A 707 -54.57 -19.07 -15.74
N GLY A 708 -55.65 -18.48 -15.24
CA GLY A 708 -56.78 -17.97 -16.01
C GLY A 708 -57.88 -19.01 -16.26
N THR A 709 -57.76 -20.19 -15.67
CA THR A 709 -58.81 -21.20 -15.64
C THR A 709 -59.28 -21.46 -14.20
N VAL A 710 -60.55 -21.85 -14.04
CA VAL A 710 -61.15 -22.11 -12.72
C VAL A 710 -61.44 -23.60 -12.64
N ASP A 711 -60.92 -24.26 -11.61
CA ASP A 711 -61.15 -25.67 -11.29
C ASP A 711 -60.88 -26.63 -12.49
N GLU A 712 -59.67 -26.63 -13.07
CA GLU A 712 -59.37 -27.51 -14.22
C GLU A 712 -59.50 -28.97 -13.77
N SER A 713 -60.44 -29.69 -14.39
CA SER A 713 -61.01 -30.93 -13.87
C SER A 713 -60.05 -32.12 -13.72
N ASN A 714 -58.76 -31.95 -14.04
CA ASN A 714 -57.71 -32.97 -13.89
C ASN A 714 -56.51 -32.50 -13.02
N VAL A 715 -56.52 -31.25 -12.52
CA VAL A 715 -55.40 -30.64 -11.78
C VAL A 715 -55.83 -30.18 -10.37
N CYS A 716 -57.12 -29.91 -10.14
CA CYS A 716 -57.60 -29.45 -8.84
C CYS A 716 -57.66 -30.55 -7.76
N VAL A 717 -57.26 -30.21 -6.54
CA VAL A 717 -57.38 -31.02 -5.33
C VAL A 717 -58.74 -30.77 -4.71
N ILE A 718 -59.51 -31.82 -4.50
CA ILE A 718 -60.76 -31.72 -3.75
C ILE A 718 -60.39 -31.57 -2.26
N PRO A 719 -60.89 -30.55 -1.55
CA PRO A 719 -60.56 -30.35 -0.14
C PRO A 719 -61.26 -31.40 0.76
N ASP A 720 -60.61 -31.68 1.90
CA ASP A 720 -61.15 -32.39 3.06
C ASP A 720 -60.99 -31.41 4.23
N SER A 721 -62.01 -30.58 4.45
CA SER A 721 -61.96 -29.38 5.30
C SER A 721 -61.67 -29.69 6.76
N ASP A 722 -62.00 -30.89 7.22
CA ASP A 722 -61.74 -31.31 8.60
C ASP A 722 -60.68 -32.41 8.75
N LYS A 723 -60.11 -32.83 7.62
CA LYS A 723 -58.99 -33.77 7.50
C LYS A 723 -59.34 -35.12 8.14
N ASP A 724 -60.59 -35.54 8.01
CA ASP A 724 -61.08 -36.80 8.56
C ASP A 724 -60.92 -38.00 7.60
N GLY A 725 -60.46 -37.73 6.37
CA GLY A 725 -60.15 -38.71 5.34
C GLY A 725 -61.24 -38.90 4.30
N ILE A 726 -62.35 -38.14 4.37
CA ILE A 726 -63.41 -38.08 3.35
C ILE A 726 -63.41 -36.68 2.74
N LEU A 727 -63.46 -36.59 1.41
CA LEU A 727 -63.43 -35.32 0.70
C LEU A 727 -64.78 -34.57 0.86
N ASP A 728 -64.75 -33.24 0.97
CA ASP A 728 -65.93 -32.39 1.24
C ASP A 728 -67.16 -32.65 0.33
N PRO A 729 -67.03 -32.94 -0.98
CA PRO A 729 -68.18 -33.27 -1.83
C PRO A 729 -68.85 -34.62 -1.50
N ASP A 730 -68.10 -35.51 -0.83
CA ASP A 730 -68.54 -36.82 -0.36
C ASP A 730 -68.85 -36.81 1.16
N ASP A 731 -68.67 -35.67 1.84
CA ASP A 731 -68.97 -35.47 3.28
C ASP A 731 -70.36 -34.81 3.48
N GLU A 732 -71.29 -35.54 4.10
CA GLU A 732 -72.63 -35.03 4.43
C GLU A 732 -72.67 -34.20 5.74
N CYS A 733 -71.56 -34.13 6.49
CA CYS A 733 -71.48 -33.52 7.82
C CYS A 733 -70.28 -32.55 7.98
N PRO A 734 -70.27 -31.41 7.26
CA PRO A 734 -69.14 -30.50 7.24
C PRO A 734 -68.75 -30.00 8.65
N LYS A 735 -67.44 -30.04 8.94
CA LYS A 735 -66.77 -29.63 10.21
C LYS A 735 -66.84 -30.67 11.33
N THR A 736 -66.61 -31.93 11.01
CA THR A 736 -66.42 -32.99 11.98
C THR A 736 -65.15 -32.75 12.79
N PRO A 737 -65.17 -32.86 14.14
CA PRO A 737 -63.94 -32.62 14.91
C PRO A 737 -62.84 -33.60 14.49
N ALA A 738 -61.66 -33.08 14.11
CA ALA A 738 -60.52 -33.88 13.69
C ALA A 738 -60.24 -35.04 14.66
N GLY A 739 -60.23 -36.27 14.14
CA GLY A 739 -60.04 -37.50 14.91
C GLY A 739 -61.29 -38.08 15.58
N ALA A 740 -62.48 -37.51 15.35
CA ALA A 740 -63.74 -38.10 15.79
C ALA A 740 -64.07 -39.39 15.02
N LYS A 741 -64.80 -40.31 15.66
CA LYS A 741 -65.34 -41.49 14.95
C LYS A 741 -66.56 -41.07 14.14
N ILE A 742 -66.44 -41.23 12.82
CA ILE A 742 -67.46 -40.90 11.83
C ILE A 742 -68.18 -42.14 11.32
N ASP A 743 -69.36 -41.95 10.72
CA ASP A 743 -70.06 -42.99 9.98
C ASP A 743 -69.68 -43.01 8.48
N GLN A 744 -70.47 -43.67 7.63
CA GLN A 744 -70.15 -43.88 6.22
C GLN A 744 -70.32 -42.62 5.34
N VAL A 745 -70.85 -41.53 5.91
CA VAL A 745 -71.09 -40.25 5.21
C VAL A 745 -70.45 -39.06 5.95
N GLY A 746 -69.47 -39.31 6.82
CA GLY A 746 -68.68 -38.24 7.47
C GLY A 746 -69.20 -37.74 8.82
N CYS A 747 -70.32 -38.27 9.34
CA CYS A 747 -70.96 -37.68 10.53
C CYS A 747 -70.46 -38.23 11.88
N SER A 748 -70.11 -37.34 12.82
CA SER A 748 -69.78 -37.73 14.20
C SER A 748 -70.95 -37.60 15.19
N ALA A 749 -70.99 -38.50 16.18
CA ALA A 749 -71.99 -38.44 17.25
C ALA A 749 -71.95 -37.13 18.06
N SER A 750 -70.79 -36.48 18.19
CA SER A 750 -70.64 -35.23 18.92
C SER A 750 -71.28 -34.04 18.23
N GLN A 751 -71.24 -33.95 16.89
CA GLN A 751 -71.94 -32.88 16.15
C GLN A 751 -73.45 -33.01 16.27
N PHE A 752 -73.99 -34.24 16.25
CA PHE A 752 -75.42 -34.47 16.38
C PHE A 752 -75.97 -34.06 17.76
N CYS A 753 -75.24 -34.37 18.84
CA CYS A 753 -75.63 -33.98 20.21
C CYS A 753 -75.49 -32.46 20.47
N GLY A 754 -74.82 -31.69 19.60
CA GLY A 754 -74.66 -30.24 19.73
C GLY A 754 -75.88 -29.41 19.32
N LYS A 755 -76.83 -29.98 18.54
CA LYS A 755 -78.00 -29.23 18.02
C LYS A 755 -79.33 -29.50 18.73
N ILE A 756 -79.45 -30.54 19.57
CA ILE A 756 -80.67 -30.82 20.36
C ILE A 756 -80.29 -31.14 21.81
N THR A 757 -80.68 -30.27 22.74
CA THR A 757 -80.49 -30.49 24.19
C THR A 757 -81.70 -31.21 24.78
N ILE A 758 -81.53 -32.46 25.24
CA ILE A 758 -82.51 -33.13 26.10
C ILE A 758 -81.86 -33.44 27.45
N THR A 759 -82.45 -32.90 28.52
CA THR A 759 -82.03 -33.12 29.90
C THR A 759 -82.89 -34.20 30.55
N SER A 760 -82.24 -35.12 31.27
CA SER A 760 -82.96 -36.03 32.17
C SER A 760 -83.46 -35.29 33.42
N TRP A 761 -84.40 -35.89 34.16
CA TRP A 761 -84.96 -35.35 35.41
C TRP A 761 -83.95 -35.18 36.56
N ARG A 762 -82.68 -35.60 36.38
CA ARG A 762 -81.56 -35.35 37.28
C ARG A 762 -80.56 -34.31 36.76
N ASN A 763 -80.96 -33.54 35.75
CA ASN A 763 -80.15 -32.49 35.13
C ASN A 763 -78.82 -32.97 34.54
N GLN A 764 -78.71 -34.26 34.19
CA GLN A 764 -77.62 -34.79 33.40
C GLN A 764 -78.00 -34.82 31.92
N LEU A 765 -77.08 -34.36 31.06
CA LEU A 765 -77.10 -34.56 29.61
C LEU A 765 -77.06 -36.06 29.34
N VAL A 766 -78.05 -36.59 28.62
CA VAL A 766 -78.05 -38.00 28.22
C VAL A 766 -78.34 -38.09 26.73
N CYS A 767 -77.29 -38.27 25.92
CA CYS A 767 -77.43 -38.78 24.56
C CYS A 767 -77.47 -40.32 24.68
N VAL A 768 -78.67 -40.90 24.66
CA VAL A 768 -78.83 -42.36 24.57
C VAL A 768 -79.33 -42.72 23.19
N THR A 769 -78.41 -43.33 22.43
CA THR A 769 -78.66 -44.20 21.27
C THR A 769 -79.51 -43.61 20.15
N SER A 770 -78.87 -42.84 19.26
CA SER A 770 -79.15 -42.97 17.82
C SER A 770 -78.44 -44.24 17.35
N ASP A 771 -79.12 -45.11 16.63
CA ASP A 771 -78.57 -46.35 16.07
C ASP A 771 -77.85 -46.14 14.72
N TRP A 772 -77.42 -44.90 14.46
CA TRP A 772 -76.55 -44.53 13.33
C TRP A 772 -77.20 -44.76 11.97
N LYS A 773 -78.54 -44.71 11.89
CA LYS A 773 -79.30 -44.73 10.64
C LYS A 773 -80.54 -43.83 10.74
N ASP A 774 -80.36 -42.51 10.66
CA ASP A 774 -81.47 -41.56 10.59
C ASP A 774 -81.88 -41.24 9.15
N ASN A 775 -82.35 -42.24 8.41
CA ASN A 775 -82.97 -42.00 7.10
C ASN A 775 -84.43 -41.48 7.18
N GLU A 776 -84.84 -40.74 8.21
CA GLU A 776 -86.25 -40.32 8.36
C GLU A 776 -86.47 -38.80 8.48
N ARG A 777 -86.57 -38.15 7.32
CA ARG A 777 -87.44 -36.98 7.15
C ARG A 777 -88.90 -37.42 7.31
N LYS A 778 -89.46 -37.38 8.53
CA LYS A 778 -90.89 -37.08 8.89
C LYS A 778 -91.37 -37.89 10.11
N LYS A 779 -91.92 -37.17 11.10
CA LYS A 779 -92.75 -37.69 12.21
C LYS A 779 -93.80 -38.71 11.73
N LEU A 780 -93.97 -39.85 12.43
CA LEU A 780 -95.27 -40.51 12.65
C LEU A 780 -95.29 -41.37 13.95
N PRO A 781 -96.47 -41.70 14.50
CA PRO A 781 -96.74 -41.77 15.94
C PRO A 781 -97.01 -43.20 16.46
N LEU A 782 -95.96 -44.00 16.66
CA LEU A 782 -96.10 -45.36 17.23
C LEU A 782 -94.95 -45.84 18.15
N ASP A 783 -94.05 -44.97 18.59
CA ASP A 783 -92.95 -45.38 19.48
C ASP A 783 -93.42 -45.62 20.93
N CYS A 784 -93.24 -46.87 21.33
CA CYS A 784 -93.70 -47.55 22.53
C CYS A 784 -93.68 -46.75 23.85
N GLN A 785 -94.80 -46.76 24.61
CA GLN A 785 -94.79 -46.35 26.03
C GLN A 785 -94.25 -47.49 26.90
N THR A 786 -93.12 -47.24 27.55
CA THR A 786 -92.46 -48.23 28.41
C THR A 786 -92.98 -48.17 29.84
N ARG A 787 -93.12 -49.36 30.46
CA ARG A 787 -93.51 -49.51 31.88
C ARG A 787 -92.40 -50.19 32.65
N TRP A 788 -92.11 -49.67 33.84
CA TRP A 788 -91.11 -50.27 34.74
C TRP A 788 -91.66 -51.53 35.42
N ASN A 789 -90.95 -52.65 35.30
CA ASN A 789 -91.25 -53.86 36.06
C ASN A 789 -90.38 -53.94 37.32
N GLY A 790 -91.00 -53.68 38.47
CA GLY A 790 -90.31 -53.66 39.76
C GLY A 790 -89.75 -55.01 40.25
N ARG A 791 -90.14 -56.15 39.67
CA ARG A 791 -89.59 -57.47 40.05
C ARG A 791 -88.35 -57.86 39.24
N SER A 792 -88.30 -57.55 37.95
CA SER A 792 -87.17 -57.89 37.07
C SER A 792 -86.13 -56.79 36.92
N ARG A 793 -86.42 -55.57 37.42
CA ARG A 793 -85.57 -54.38 37.26
C ARG A 793 -85.20 -54.07 35.80
N LYS A 794 -86.15 -54.28 34.87
CA LYS A 794 -86.04 -53.89 33.47
C LYS A 794 -87.31 -53.16 33.01
N TRP A 795 -87.16 -52.28 32.02
CA TRP A 795 -88.28 -51.66 31.30
C TRP A 795 -88.81 -52.66 30.27
N LEU A 796 -90.13 -52.81 30.19
CA LEU A 796 -90.79 -53.67 29.21
C LEU A 796 -91.68 -52.81 28.30
N CYS A 797 -91.69 -53.15 27.00
CA CYS A 797 -92.67 -52.63 26.04
C CYS A 797 -93.97 -53.43 26.16
N GLU A 798 -95.10 -52.78 26.44
CA GLU A 798 -96.42 -53.41 26.34
C GLU A 798 -97.04 -53.03 24.99
N ASN A 799 -97.13 -53.99 24.06
CA ASN A 799 -97.87 -53.81 22.80
C ASN A 799 -99.37 -53.70 23.11
N THR A 800 -99.96 -52.53 22.88
CA THR A 800 -101.42 -52.43 22.71
C THR A 800 -101.81 -53.02 21.35
N THR A 801 -102.80 -53.89 21.41
CA THR A 801 -103.20 -54.84 20.39
C THR A 801 -103.97 -54.26 19.20
N ARG A 802 -103.67 -54.84 18.02
CA ARG A 802 -104.54 -55.19 16.87
C ARG A 802 -104.97 -54.10 15.86
N ALA A 803 -104.58 -54.39 14.62
CA ALA A 803 -105.34 -54.33 13.36
C ALA A 803 -106.00 -53.00 13.00
N ASN A 804 -105.35 -52.23 12.13
CA ASN A 804 -105.51 -52.28 10.67
C ASN A 804 -104.44 -51.41 10.02
#